data_AF-A0A7X9DY89-F1
#
_entry.id   AF-A0A7X9DY89-F1
#
_cell.length_a   1.000
_cell.length_b   1.000
_cell.length_c   1.000
_cell.angle_alpha   90.00
_cell.angle_beta   90.00
_cell.angle_gamma   90.00
#
_symmetry.space_group_name_H-M   'P 1'
#
loop_
_entity.id
_entity.type
_entity.pdbx_description
1 polymer ?
#
loop_
_entity_poly.entity_id
_entity_poly.type
_entity_poly.pdbx_seq_one_letter_code
_entity_poly.pdbx_strand_id
1 'polypeptide(L)'
;MRRERKRLWRALLWVVGFTAAGCADDSQEPKRLVLEGCTHWEQGHLWCAARVFDTGQKPVTGLGLNAFALTESVSGQDARPVVFDSKERAFEDPGFYERSVTADKVDIIFTIDISRTMEDFVAPLKPELGRILDALYQKRADFRLGFILYDNLFDEVVVEPFRGPMDQAALRKFIADLTVRGEWWTPAATFDALLLAGDGASQGLAWREDAEHVVVAVSDSFSASAYGLEWYSIWCTNANQAAAHEIQKAKAFRLLYSTSPWSGVEGTDPSNDSYASSETNPKALSLGKMDPLGEKLPWPLTADDLVAALDLSATEVVDSVYYFAWMSGLSLTQADGQQVKIDLSVTLPDGTFTQKASVPAVLSQRDISLQVEDVRGNPVSDATAVLLRRMGDLFAEVSWDNAVESGRATVPHLPEGDFILRVTTDGWYQYEALRYFSEQTIQVIPGGQTVVDVKPPLADQAQELARARGLLADIADFAPANRPFADYAVEVRAWLDGLEQQGMDRVALERLKRFNVGLSAYLNTLSFGEAMVEGAIQDFVDAARELRELFRRTEETADELDSDVISWDTLILLASYLIQRDLDATEKWAENEGYVELLKKTVVKELVPKAVEWMLDLIRQNCDNGQLAANIIDLVKELVYANWDNDSGALQKVVLKIAAIFLAPVLDRAVEAVESALKDELRDALGEAAAEYSDEVTALVRVGLEAIWGGISALLDQSQETSFLNAVKTRVQAAVAKLGEPKNVKKAVSAVIDILKEKSGPGMMREFVLPLLDMILRTAVDVDGGKVDHDIIVETLARLFCNYVLIERYFSTPLENGMRELWAQAQGFGPDGNALERYDAMHQDFRAYRRDVVEPNVVRALAAMSVQETFEQIDQWLSGAEYLLYIAEYLTAATCTKFPDFCEAAFEDVPNLVKFIRGLRLMTNIVEFALKLDGANKIAHATANGNPVLWATP
;
A
#
# COMPACT_ATOMS: atom_id res chain seq x y z
N MET A 1 23.50 -8.77 22.98
CA MET A 1 23.12 -9.92 22.12
C MET A 1 23.86 -10.00 20.78
N ARG A 2 23.97 -8.93 19.96
CA ARG A 2 24.71 -8.93 18.65
C ARG A 2 26.23 -9.27 18.75
N ARG A 3 26.90 -8.96 19.87
CA ARG A 3 28.34 -9.28 20.09
C ARG A 3 28.61 -10.71 20.59
N GLU A 4 27.62 -11.41 21.14
CA GLU A 4 27.78 -12.79 21.63
C GLU A 4 27.52 -13.84 20.55
N ARG A 5 26.61 -13.57 19.58
CA ARG A 5 26.43 -14.42 18.39
C ARG A 5 27.66 -14.44 17.46
N LYS A 6 28.38 -13.31 17.33
CA LYS A 6 29.65 -13.24 16.55
C LYS A 6 30.80 -14.02 17.19
N ARG A 7 30.75 -14.31 18.50
CA ARG A 7 31.75 -15.17 19.18
C ARG A 7 31.42 -16.67 19.07
N LEU A 8 30.15 -17.04 19.06
CA LEU A 8 29.74 -18.44 18.85
C LEU A 8 29.97 -18.92 17.41
N TRP A 9 29.77 -18.07 16.40
CA TRP A 9 30.04 -18.43 15.00
C TRP A 9 31.54 -18.61 14.69
N ARG A 10 32.43 -17.84 15.34
CA ARG A 10 33.89 -18.01 15.22
C ARG A 10 34.40 -19.32 15.84
N ALA A 11 33.63 -19.96 16.72
CA ALA A 11 33.97 -21.25 17.31
C ALA A 11 33.47 -22.44 16.46
N LEU A 12 32.44 -22.26 15.61
CA LEU A 12 31.92 -23.33 14.75
C LEU A 12 32.63 -23.45 13.39
N LEU A 13 33.21 -22.36 12.87
CA LEU A 13 33.96 -22.34 11.61
C LEU A 13 35.31 -23.09 11.65
N TRP A 14 35.70 -23.64 12.81
CA TRP A 14 36.90 -24.47 12.96
C TRP A 14 36.62 -25.99 12.97
N VAL A 15 35.36 -26.44 12.81
CA VAL A 15 35.00 -27.87 12.97
C VAL A 15 34.40 -28.52 11.70
N VAL A 16 34.05 -27.78 10.65
CA VAL A 16 33.61 -28.39 9.38
C VAL A 16 34.77 -28.36 8.38
N GLY A 17 35.79 -29.15 8.70
CA GLY A 17 36.86 -29.52 7.78
C GLY A 17 36.42 -30.67 6.88
N PHE A 18 36.65 -30.48 5.58
CA PHE A 18 36.55 -31.47 4.51
C PHE A 18 36.92 -32.90 4.96
N THR A 19 35.98 -33.84 4.85
CA THR A 19 36.31 -35.27 4.75
C THR A 19 36.37 -35.67 3.29
N ALA A 20 37.50 -35.40 2.65
CA ALA A 20 37.95 -36.19 1.51
C ALA A 20 38.83 -37.31 2.06
N ALA A 21 38.32 -38.54 2.06
CA ALA A 21 39.10 -39.72 2.41
C ALA A 21 40.10 -40.01 1.27
N GLY A 22 41.32 -39.48 1.41
CA GLY A 22 42.48 -39.84 0.62
C GLY A 22 43.66 -40.00 1.57
N CYS A 23 44.36 -41.13 1.48
CA CYS A 23 45.50 -41.47 2.33
C CYS A 23 46.50 -40.31 2.48
N ALA A 24 46.85 -40.00 3.73
CA ALA A 24 47.85 -39.01 4.08
C ALA A 24 49.22 -39.42 3.53
N ASP A 25 49.77 -38.57 2.66
CA ASP A 25 51.20 -38.51 2.35
C ASP A 25 51.69 -37.14 2.87
N ASP A 26 52.29 -37.18 4.07
CA ASP A 26 52.85 -36.05 4.80
C ASP A 26 54.19 -35.62 4.14
N SER A 27 54.15 -34.67 3.19
CA SER A 27 55.25 -33.69 2.91
C SER A 27 55.07 -32.85 1.62
N GLN A 28 53.87 -32.40 1.24
CA GLN A 28 53.77 -31.44 0.11
C GLN A 28 53.90 -30.00 0.62
N GLU A 29 55.00 -29.34 0.22
CA GLU A 29 55.07 -27.88 0.26
C GLU A 29 53.79 -27.28 -0.31
N PRO A 30 53.22 -26.25 0.32
CA PRO A 30 51.95 -25.71 -0.13
C PRO A 30 52.11 -25.08 -1.53
N LYS A 31 51.25 -25.53 -2.45
CA LYS A 31 51.37 -25.22 -3.89
C LYS A 31 51.07 -23.75 -4.16
N ARG A 32 52.00 -23.05 -4.81
CA ARG A 32 51.86 -21.64 -5.25
C ARG A 32 50.86 -21.43 -6.38
N LEU A 33 50.61 -22.49 -7.17
CA LEU A 33 49.60 -22.54 -8.22
C LEU A 33 48.84 -23.85 -8.05
N VAL A 34 47.51 -23.76 -8.06
CA VAL A 34 46.58 -24.90 -8.07
C VAL A 34 45.69 -24.74 -9.29
N LEU A 35 45.66 -25.77 -10.13
CA LEU A 35 44.79 -25.84 -11.30
C LEU A 35 43.62 -26.78 -10.98
N GLU A 36 42.40 -26.32 -11.20
CA GLU A 36 41.16 -27.03 -10.85
C GLU A 36 40.08 -26.80 -11.91
N GLY A 37 38.99 -27.57 -11.84
CA GLY A 37 37.82 -27.36 -12.71
C GLY A 37 38.06 -27.53 -14.21
N CYS A 38 39.21 -28.08 -14.64
CA CYS A 38 39.48 -28.28 -16.06
C CYS A 38 38.49 -29.27 -16.67
N THR A 39 37.69 -28.81 -17.62
CA THR A 39 36.70 -29.62 -18.32
C THR A 39 36.36 -29.02 -19.68
N HIS A 40 35.63 -29.76 -20.49
CA HIS A 40 35.01 -29.19 -21.68
C HIS A 40 33.79 -28.38 -21.28
N TRP A 41 33.60 -27.25 -21.93
CA TRP A 41 32.33 -26.54 -21.97
C TRP A 41 31.34 -27.28 -22.88
N GLU A 42 31.77 -27.51 -24.12
CA GLU A 42 31.18 -28.37 -25.14
C GLU A 42 32.33 -28.97 -25.97
N GLN A 43 32.05 -29.86 -26.92
CA GLN A 43 33.11 -30.54 -27.67
C GLN A 43 34.04 -29.52 -28.37
N GLY A 44 35.30 -29.46 -27.94
CA GLY A 44 36.30 -28.55 -28.49
C GLY A 44 36.41 -27.20 -27.78
N HIS A 45 35.50 -26.86 -26.87
CA HIS A 45 35.58 -25.69 -26.00
C HIS A 45 35.97 -26.14 -24.60
N LEU A 46 37.03 -25.58 -24.04
CA LEU A 46 37.54 -25.96 -22.73
C LEU A 46 37.52 -24.76 -21.79
N TRP A 47 37.42 -25.07 -20.50
CA TRP A 47 37.75 -24.10 -19.47
C TRP A 47 38.50 -24.75 -18.31
N CYS A 48 39.21 -23.92 -17.55
CA CYS A 48 39.90 -24.26 -16.32
C CYS A 48 39.82 -23.11 -15.33
N ALA A 49 39.97 -23.42 -14.05
CA ALA A 49 40.14 -22.45 -12.97
C ALA A 49 41.53 -22.62 -12.32
N ALA A 50 42.13 -21.52 -11.89
CA ALA A 50 43.41 -21.54 -11.21
C ALA A 50 43.41 -20.64 -9.97
N ARG A 51 43.95 -21.16 -8.88
CA ARG A 51 44.22 -20.40 -7.64
C ARG A 51 45.71 -20.16 -7.52
N VAL A 52 46.07 -18.92 -7.24
CA VAL A 52 47.47 -18.50 -7.09
C VAL A 52 47.69 -18.00 -5.67
N PHE A 53 48.75 -18.47 -5.02
CA PHE A 53 49.08 -18.11 -3.65
C PHE A 53 50.45 -17.45 -3.58
N ASP A 54 50.66 -16.58 -2.59
CA ASP A 54 51.96 -15.98 -2.28
C ASP A 54 52.80 -16.89 -1.35
N THR A 55 53.98 -16.43 -0.92
CA THR A 55 54.84 -17.17 0.01
C THR A 55 54.19 -17.38 1.38
N GLY A 56 53.26 -16.51 1.77
CA GLY A 56 52.50 -16.56 3.01
C GLY A 56 51.18 -17.34 2.90
N GLN A 57 50.93 -18.03 1.77
CA GLN A 57 49.68 -18.74 1.48
C GLN A 57 48.44 -17.85 1.40
N LYS A 58 48.63 -16.57 1.09
CA LYS A 58 47.53 -15.66 0.80
C LYS A 58 47.19 -15.70 -0.69
N PRO A 59 45.91 -15.60 -1.06
CA PRO A 59 45.54 -15.51 -2.47
C PRO A 59 46.19 -14.28 -3.13
N VAL A 60 46.79 -14.48 -4.30
CA VAL A 60 47.33 -13.40 -5.13
C VAL A 60 46.22 -12.87 -6.03
N THR A 61 45.99 -11.56 -6.01
CA THR A 61 44.95 -10.89 -6.80
C THR A 61 45.54 -9.96 -7.86
N GLY A 62 44.75 -9.56 -8.85
CA GLY A 62 45.10 -8.55 -9.86
C GLY A 62 46.09 -9.04 -10.93
N LEU A 63 46.27 -10.36 -11.10
CA LEU A 63 47.09 -10.90 -12.18
C LEU A 63 46.36 -10.73 -13.52
N GLY A 64 46.99 -10.04 -14.46
CA GLY A 64 46.50 -9.97 -15.84
C GLY A 64 46.84 -11.23 -16.63
N LEU A 65 46.18 -11.43 -17.77
CA LEU A 65 46.40 -12.59 -18.66
C LEU A 65 47.87 -12.82 -19.01
N ASN A 66 48.67 -11.75 -19.16
CA ASN A 66 50.11 -11.83 -19.47
C ASN A 66 50.95 -12.49 -18.36
N ALA A 67 50.43 -12.62 -17.14
CA ALA A 67 51.09 -13.37 -16.07
C ALA A 67 51.00 -14.89 -16.29
N PHE A 68 50.11 -15.34 -17.18
CA PHE A 68 49.82 -16.74 -17.43
C PHE A 68 50.32 -17.18 -18.81
N ALA A 69 50.75 -18.43 -18.89
CA ALA A 69 51.03 -19.13 -20.14
C ALA A 69 50.32 -20.49 -20.10
N LEU A 70 49.42 -20.72 -21.05
CA LEU A 70 48.64 -21.96 -21.17
C LEU A 70 49.04 -22.67 -22.47
N THR A 71 49.34 -23.96 -22.38
CA THR A 71 49.55 -24.83 -23.54
C THR A 71 48.68 -26.07 -23.46
N GLU A 72 48.23 -26.55 -24.61
CA GLU A 72 47.46 -27.78 -24.74
C GLU A 72 48.19 -28.78 -25.64
N SER A 73 48.00 -30.07 -25.38
CA SER A 73 48.55 -31.15 -26.21
C SER A 73 47.69 -32.39 -26.16
N VAL A 74 47.70 -33.19 -27.22
CA VAL A 74 47.08 -34.52 -27.26
C VAL A 74 48.04 -35.51 -27.90
N SER A 75 47.94 -36.79 -27.56
CA SER A 75 48.85 -37.82 -28.09
C SER A 75 48.88 -37.82 -29.62
N GLY A 76 50.07 -37.65 -30.21
CA GLY A 76 50.27 -37.63 -31.65
C GLY A 76 50.17 -36.25 -32.31
N GLN A 77 50.00 -35.17 -31.53
CA GLN A 77 50.07 -33.78 -31.99
C GLN A 77 51.07 -32.99 -31.16
N ASP A 78 51.72 -32.00 -31.78
CA ASP A 78 52.62 -31.08 -31.07
C ASP A 78 51.84 -30.21 -30.08
N ALA A 79 52.48 -29.86 -28.95
CA ALA A 79 51.90 -28.93 -28.00
C ALA A 79 51.69 -27.55 -28.63
N ARG A 80 50.53 -26.95 -28.39
CA ARG A 80 50.15 -25.64 -28.93
C ARG A 80 49.90 -24.65 -27.80
N PRO A 81 50.38 -23.39 -27.92
CA PRO A 81 49.96 -22.34 -27.00
C PRO A 81 48.48 -22.03 -27.24
N VAL A 82 47.74 -21.82 -26.14
CA VAL A 82 46.35 -21.38 -26.21
C VAL A 82 46.32 -19.88 -26.46
N VAL A 83 45.41 -19.45 -27.34
CA VAL A 83 45.17 -18.05 -27.66
C VAL A 83 43.73 -17.69 -27.29
N PHE A 84 43.59 -16.56 -26.61
CA PHE A 84 42.36 -16.06 -26.01
C PHE A 84 41.75 -14.90 -26.83
N ASP A 85 41.84 -14.97 -28.16
CA ASP A 85 41.48 -13.89 -29.09
C ASP A 85 40.28 -14.21 -30.01
N SER A 86 39.72 -15.42 -29.89
CA SER A 86 38.57 -15.85 -30.67
C SER A 86 37.27 -15.24 -30.15
N LYS A 87 36.61 -14.41 -30.99
CA LYS A 87 35.23 -13.95 -30.79
C LYS A 87 34.17 -14.98 -31.22
N GLU A 88 34.59 -16.15 -31.68
CA GLU A 88 33.70 -17.19 -32.20
C GLU A 88 33.14 -18.05 -31.04
N ARG A 89 32.36 -17.39 -30.17
CA ARG A 89 31.33 -17.82 -29.19
C ARG A 89 31.65 -18.79 -28.03
N ALA A 90 31.34 -18.30 -26.83
CA ALA A 90 30.36 -18.78 -25.82
C ALA A 90 30.32 -17.77 -24.65
N PHE A 91 31.44 -17.07 -24.46
CA PHE A 91 31.53 -15.87 -23.65
C PHE A 91 31.81 -14.69 -24.58
N GLU A 92 31.04 -13.60 -24.46
CA GLU A 92 31.23 -12.39 -25.28
C GLU A 92 32.55 -11.65 -24.97
N ASP A 93 33.24 -12.11 -23.92
CA ASP A 93 34.49 -11.62 -23.36
C ASP A 93 35.70 -12.52 -23.73
N PRO A 94 36.95 -12.03 -23.59
CA PRO A 94 38.16 -12.64 -24.13
C PRO A 94 38.59 -13.98 -23.50
N GLY A 95 37.73 -14.70 -22.77
CA GLY A 95 38.06 -16.02 -22.24
C GLY A 95 39.01 -16.02 -21.04
N PHE A 96 39.20 -14.87 -20.38
CA PHE A 96 39.97 -14.75 -19.14
C PHE A 96 39.22 -13.90 -18.12
N TYR A 97 39.04 -14.43 -16.91
CA TYR A 97 38.29 -13.75 -15.84
C TYR A 97 39.01 -13.90 -14.50
N GLU A 98 38.95 -12.84 -13.69
CA GLU A 98 39.35 -12.90 -12.29
C GLU A 98 38.11 -12.82 -11.41
N ARG A 99 37.98 -13.77 -10.48
CA ARG A 99 37.04 -13.68 -9.36
C ARG A 99 37.83 -13.61 -8.06
N SER A 100 38.02 -12.39 -7.56
CA SER A 100 38.71 -12.11 -6.29
C SER A 100 37.73 -11.42 -5.36
N VAL A 101 37.35 -12.09 -4.27
CA VAL A 101 36.28 -11.62 -3.39
C VAL A 101 36.59 -11.76 -1.89
N THR A 102 35.94 -10.91 -1.10
CA THR A 102 35.86 -10.96 0.36
C THR A 102 34.84 -12.00 0.84
N ALA A 103 34.84 -12.28 2.14
CA ALA A 103 33.87 -13.22 2.74
C ALA A 103 32.45 -12.65 2.80
N ASP A 104 32.31 -11.33 2.84
CA ASP A 104 31.01 -10.67 2.92
C ASP A 104 30.31 -10.77 1.55
N LYS A 105 29.14 -11.42 1.55
CA LYS A 105 28.29 -11.63 0.38
C LYS A 105 27.09 -10.69 0.44
N VAL A 106 26.81 -10.02 -0.67
CA VAL A 106 25.68 -9.12 -0.80
C VAL A 106 24.99 -9.35 -2.14
N ASP A 107 23.67 -9.39 -2.12
CA ASP A 107 22.84 -9.34 -3.30
C ASP A 107 22.08 -8.03 -3.28
N ILE A 108 22.12 -7.29 -4.39
CA ILE A 108 21.50 -5.97 -4.50
C ILE A 108 20.58 -5.97 -5.71
N ILE A 109 19.29 -5.71 -5.50
CA ILE A 109 18.34 -5.44 -6.57
C ILE A 109 18.07 -3.94 -6.60
N PHE A 110 18.35 -3.30 -7.74
CA PHE A 110 17.92 -1.93 -8.00
C PHE A 110 16.53 -1.93 -8.64
N THR A 111 15.54 -1.37 -7.96
CA THR A 111 14.23 -1.09 -8.56
C THR A 111 14.21 0.38 -8.98
N ILE A 112 14.36 0.64 -10.27
CA ILE A 112 14.52 1.99 -10.83
C ILE A 112 13.28 2.36 -11.62
N ASP A 113 12.63 3.43 -11.20
CA ASP A 113 11.63 4.14 -11.98
C ASP A 113 12.27 4.69 -13.25
N ILE A 114 11.72 4.30 -14.40
CA ILE A 114 12.15 4.76 -15.72
C ILE A 114 11.06 5.54 -16.44
N SER A 115 10.02 6.01 -15.75
CA SER A 115 8.98 6.88 -16.33
C SER A 115 9.57 8.15 -16.98
N ARG A 116 8.78 8.85 -17.80
CA ARG A 116 9.28 10.07 -18.47
C ARG A 116 9.61 11.21 -17.51
N THR A 117 9.02 11.25 -16.32
CA THR A 117 9.38 12.24 -15.29
C THR A 117 10.85 12.09 -14.85
N MET A 118 11.37 10.87 -14.95
CA MET A 118 12.76 10.53 -14.64
C MET A 118 13.79 10.98 -15.72
N GLU A 119 13.39 11.64 -16.81
CA GLU A 119 14.29 11.97 -17.94
C GLU A 119 15.52 12.77 -17.51
N ASP A 120 15.32 13.77 -16.64
CA ASP A 120 16.39 14.61 -16.09
C ASP A 120 17.22 13.90 -15.00
N PHE A 121 16.77 12.75 -14.50
CA PHE A 121 17.38 12.04 -13.36
C PHE A 121 18.11 10.75 -13.77
N VAL A 122 17.63 10.03 -14.80
CA VAL A 122 18.29 8.79 -15.28
C VAL A 122 19.66 9.10 -15.86
N ALA A 123 19.81 10.16 -16.66
CA ALA A 123 21.10 10.49 -17.25
C ALA A 123 22.20 10.78 -16.20
N PRO A 124 21.93 11.58 -15.13
CA PRO A 124 22.82 11.71 -13.98
C PRO A 124 22.98 10.44 -13.12
N LEU A 125 21.97 9.56 -13.05
CA LEU A 125 22.04 8.32 -12.27
C LEU A 125 23.03 7.29 -12.85
N LYS A 126 23.18 7.22 -14.18
CA LYS A 126 24.12 6.28 -14.84
C LYS A 126 25.56 6.37 -14.32
N PRO A 127 26.21 7.55 -14.29
CA PRO A 127 27.56 7.65 -13.73
C PRO A 127 27.61 7.29 -12.24
N GLU A 128 26.56 7.56 -11.45
CA GLU A 128 26.47 7.15 -10.04
C GLU A 128 26.43 5.63 -9.88
N LEU A 129 25.59 4.93 -10.65
CA LEU A 129 25.57 3.46 -10.69
C LEU A 129 26.92 2.88 -11.14
N GLY A 130 27.59 3.55 -12.09
CA GLY A 130 28.96 3.23 -12.49
C GLY A 130 29.96 3.34 -11.34
N ARG A 131 29.88 4.42 -10.55
CA ARG A 131 30.73 4.62 -9.35
C ARG A 131 30.44 3.59 -8.26
N ILE A 132 29.18 3.20 -8.06
CA ILE A 132 28.78 2.13 -7.14
C ILE A 132 29.42 0.81 -7.56
N LEU A 133 29.31 0.46 -8.84
CA LEU A 133 29.92 -0.74 -9.40
C LEU A 133 31.45 -0.73 -9.23
N ASP A 134 32.09 0.41 -9.50
CA ASP A 134 33.53 0.58 -9.28
C ASP A 134 33.91 0.39 -7.81
N ALA A 135 33.12 0.91 -6.87
CA ALA A 135 33.36 0.73 -5.44
C ALA A 135 33.24 -0.74 -5.01
N LEU A 136 32.26 -1.49 -5.54
CA LEU A 136 32.10 -2.92 -5.29
C LEU A 136 33.33 -3.72 -5.80
N TYR A 137 33.82 -3.40 -7.00
CA TYR A 137 35.04 -4.01 -7.55
C TYR A 137 36.29 -3.65 -6.74
N GLN A 138 36.46 -2.37 -6.37
CA GLN A 138 37.61 -1.92 -5.60
C GLN A 138 37.67 -2.58 -4.22
N LYS A 139 36.51 -2.76 -3.58
CA LYS A 139 36.39 -3.46 -2.29
C LYS A 139 36.45 -4.98 -2.43
N ARG A 140 36.44 -5.51 -3.65
CA ARG A 140 36.39 -6.95 -3.93
C ARG A 140 35.19 -7.62 -3.23
N ALA A 141 34.02 -6.96 -3.22
CA ALA A 141 32.83 -7.54 -2.60
C ALA A 141 32.36 -8.80 -3.36
N ASP A 142 31.87 -9.82 -2.65
CA ASP A 142 31.17 -10.95 -3.29
C ASP A 142 29.72 -10.54 -3.57
N PHE A 143 29.54 -9.71 -4.61
CA PHE A 143 28.26 -9.09 -4.91
C PHE A 143 27.51 -9.81 -6.03
N ARG A 144 26.18 -9.69 -6.05
CA ARG A 144 25.36 -9.84 -7.26
C ARG A 144 24.46 -8.62 -7.43
N LEU A 145 24.38 -8.07 -8.64
CA LEU A 145 23.48 -6.96 -8.97
C LEU A 145 22.38 -7.44 -9.92
N GLY A 146 21.13 -7.17 -9.57
CA GLY A 146 19.96 -7.31 -10.45
C GLY A 146 19.24 -5.97 -10.59
N PHE A 147 18.44 -5.83 -11.65
CA PHE A 147 17.68 -4.60 -11.89
C PHE A 147 16.23 -4.91 -12.24
N ILE A 148 15.31 -4.11 -11.73
CA ILE A 148 13.91 -4.06 -12.12
C ILE A 148 13.66 -2.62 -12.58
N LEU A 149 13.45 -2.43 -13.87
CA LEU A 149 13.08 -1.14 -14.44
C LEU A 149 11.58 -1.14 -14.70
N TYR A 150 10.86 -0.14 -14.20
CA TYR A 150 9.40 -0.07 -14.27
C TYR A 150 8.93 1.38 -14.46
N ASP A 151 7.72 1.56 -14.96
CA ASP A 151 7.04 2.86 -15.04
C ASP A 151 5.70 2.79 -14.28
N ASN A 152 4.67 3.51 -14.74
CA ASN A 152 3.34 3.50 -14.15
C ASN A 152 2.50 2.26 -14.48
N LEU A 153 2.79 1.57 -15.59
CA LEU A 153 2.16 0.32 -15.99
C LEU A 153 3.15 -0.83 -15.82
N PHE A 154 2.74 -1.88 -15.12
CA PHE A 154 3.65 -2.98 -14.79
C PHE A 154 3.81 -4.03 -15.91
N ASP A 155 3.39 -3.73 -17.14
CA ASP A 155 3.52 -4.62 -18.31
C ASP A 155 4.80 -4.39 -19.13
N GLU A 156 5.40 -3.20 -19.02
CA GLU A 156 6.69 -2.89 -19.67
C GLU A 156 7.91 -3.11 -18.75
N VAL A 157 7.72 -3.86 -17.66
CA VAL A 157 8.79 -4.14 -16.71
C VAL A 157 9.97 -4.84 -17.38
N VAL A 158 11.17 -4.28 -17.21
CA VAL A 158 12.42 -4.90 -17.69
C VAL A 158 13.17 -5.43 -16.48
N VAL A 159 13.42 -6.74 -16.46
CA VAL A 159 14.22 -7.36 -15.42
C VAL A 159 15.57 -7.78 -15.96
N GLU A 160 16.63 -7.27 -15.35
CA GLU A 160 18.00 -7.77 -15.53
C GLU A 160 18.31 -8.74 -14.39
N PRO A 161 18.59 -10.02 -14.69
CA PRO A 161 18.87 -11.03 -13.67
C PRO A 161 20.17 -10.73 -12.90
N PHE A 162 20.39 -11.46 -11.81
CA PHE A 162 21.60 -11.28 -11.00
C PHE A 162 22.88 -11.55 -11.80
N ARG A 163 23.80 -10.58 -11.80
CA ARG A 163 25.15 -10.68 -12.35
C ARG A 163 26.22 -10.41 -11.29
N GLY A 164 27.29 -11.19 -11.33
CA GLY A 164 28.36 -11.17 -10.33
C GLY A 164 29.62 -10.40 -10.75
N PRO A 165 30.73 -10.56 -10.00
CA PRO A 165 32.00 -9.87 -10.27
C PRO A 165 32.67 -10.29 -11.60
N MET A 166 32.27 -11.44 -12.18
CA MET A 166 32.81 -11.89 -13.47
C MET A 166 32.12 -11.22 -14.67
N ASP A 167 30.97 -10.57 -14.50
CA ASP A 167 30.13 -9.98 -15.56
C ASP A 167 30.32 -8.46 -15.73
N GLN A 168 31.56 -7.97 -15.57
CA GLN A 168 31.82 -6.53 -15.54
C GLN A 168 31.38 -5.80 -16.82
N ALA A 169 31.64 -6.36 -18.00
CA ALA A 169 31.29 -5.75 -19.27
C ALA A 169 29.77 -5.66 -19.46
N ALA A 170 29.05 -6.74 -19.15
CA ALA A 170 27.59 -6.80 -19.23
C ALA A 170 26.92 -5.80 -18.27
N LEU A 171 27.35 -5.75 -17.02
CA LEU A 171 26.84 -4.79 -16.03
C LEU A 171 27.06 -3.33 -16.46
N ARG A 172 28.24 -3.00 -16.97
CA ARG A 172 28.53 -1.63 -17.45
C ARG A 172 27.73 -1.27 -18.67
N LYS A 173 27.56 -2.21 -19.59
CA LYS A 173 26.72 -2.02 -20.79
C LYS A 173 25.27 -1.77 -20.39
N PHE A 174 24.72 -2.59 -19.51
CA PHE A 174 23.36 -2.41 -19.00
C PHE A 174 23.16 -1.03 -18.37
N ILE A 175 24.06 -0.61 -17.47
CA ILE A 175 24.00 0.72 -16.84
C ILE A 175 24.07 1.85 -17.89
N ALA A 176 24.95 1.72 -18.89
CA ALA A 176 25.08 2.72 -19.95
C ALA A 176 23.82 2.81 -20.82
N ASP A 177 23.17 1.68 -21.06
CA ASP A 177 21.99 1.51 -21.92
C ASP A 177 20.67 1.82 -21.18
N LEU A 178 20.70 2.17 -19.89
CA LEU A 178 19.49 2.61 -19.14
C LEU A 178 18.80 3.77 -19.88
N THR A 179 17.48 3.68 -20.08
CA THR A 179 16.72 4.75 -20.75
C THR A 179 15.38 4.92 -20.07
N VAL A 180 14.86 6.14 -20.09
CA VAL A 180 13.46 6.40 -19.74
C VAL A 180 12.50 5.84 -20.79
N ARG A 181 11.31 5.46 -20.33
CA ARG A 181 10.16 4.89 -21.05
C ARG A 181 8.87 5.40 -20.41
N GLY A 182 7.74 4.91 -20.89
CA GLY A 182 6.44 5.20 -20.27
C GLY A 182 5.96 6.62 -20.47
N GLU A 183 5.05 6.99 -19.58
CA GLU A 183 4.35 8.27 -19.57
C GLU A 183 4.88 9.20 -18.47
N TRP A 184 4.56 10.49 -18.58
CA TRP A 184 5.00 11.53 -17.64
C TRP A 184 3.91 11.95 -16.66
N TRP A 185 2.69 11.45 -16.82
CA TRP A 185 1.51 12.01 -16.17
C TRP A 185 0.99 11.20 -14.97
N THR A 186 1.75 10.22 -14.49
CA THR A 186 1.30 9.14 -13.60
C THR A 186 2.42 8.68 -12.66
N PRO A 187 2.16 8.37 -11.37
CA PRO A 187 3.17 7.85 -10.47
C PRO A 187 3.65 6.44 -10.83
N ALA A 188 4.86 6.08 -10.42
CA ALA A 188 5.46 4.81 -10.78
C ALA A 188 4.99 3.64 -9.89
N ALA A 189 4.88 2.43 -10.45
CA ALA A 189 4.42 1.22 -9.78
C ALA A 189 5.46 0.57 -8.85
N THR A 190 6.08 1.36 -7.97
CA THR A 190 7.18 0.91 -7.10
C THR A 190 6.77 -0.26 -6.19
N PHE A 191 5.54 -0.30 -5.67
CA PHE A 191 5.12 -1.39 -4.81
C PHE A 191 5.08 -2.74 -5.54
N ASP A 192 4.68 -2.78 -6.80
CA ASP A 192 4.78 -3.99 -7.63
C ASP A 192 6.24 -4.37 -7.90
N ALA A 193 7.12 -3.39 -8.10
CA ALA A 193 8.56 -3.65 -8.22
C ALA A 193 9.16 -4.28 -6.95
N LEU A 194 8.70 -3.87 -5.76
CA LEU A 194 9.12 -4.47 -4.49
C LEU A 194 8.57 -5.90 -4.31
N LEU A 195 7.33 -6.15 -4.71
CA LEU A 195 6.74 -7.48 -4.75
C LEU A 195 7.58 -8.41 -5.64
N LEU A 196 7.94 -7.94 -6.84
CA LEU A 196 8.78 -8.68 -7.78
C LEU A 196 10.23 -8.84 -7.27
N ALA A 197 10.78 -7.86 -6.55
CA ALA A 197 12.10 -8.01 -5.93
C ALA A 197 12.11 -9.10 -4.83
N GLY A 198 10.99 -9.27 -4.12
CA GLY A 198 10.84 -10.31 -3.11
C GLY A 198 10.71 -11.73 -3.68
N ASP A 199 10.00 -11.90 -4.80
CA ASP A 199 9.65 -13.23 -5.37
C ASP A 199 10.12 -13.45 -6.82
N GLY A 200 11.05 -12.63 -7.31
CA GLY A 200 11.50 -12.59 -8.71
C GLY A 200 12.43 -13.73 -9.14
N ALA A 201 12.42 -14.87 -8.44
CA ALA A 201 13.29 -16.00 -8.78
C ALA A 201 13.10 -16.46 -10.24
N SER A 202 11.84 -16.47 -10.71
CA SER A 202 11.48 -16.78 -12.11
C SER A 202 12.05 -15.80 -13.14
N GLN A 203 12.47 -14.62 -12.71
CA GLN A 203 13.11 -13.59 -13.53
C GLN A 203 14.65 -13.60 -13.36
N GLY A 204 15.22 -14.64 -12.75
CA GLY A 204 16.65 -14.73 -12.45
C GLY A 204 17.10 -13.85 -11.29
N LEU A 205 16.17 -13.44 -10.41
CA LEU A 205 16.44 -12.67 -9.20
C LEU A 205 16.39 -13.55 -7.93
N ALA A 206 16.81 -14.81 -8.03
CA ALA A 206 16.85 -15.72 -6.88
C ALA A 206 17.96 -15.33 -5.90
N TRP A 207 17.58 -14.94 -4.69
CA TRP A 207 18.48 -14.55 -3.58
C TRP A 207 19.38 -15.72 -3.10
N ARG A 208 20.63 -15.41 -2.71
CA ARG A 208 21.54 -16.38 -2.08
C ARG A 208 21.23 -16.45 -0.59
N GLU A 209 20.94 -17.64 -0.07
CA GLU A 209 20.62 -17.83 1.36
C GLU A 209 21.71 -17.31 2.32
N ASP A 210 22.97 -17.25 1.87
CA ASP A 210 24.13 -16.82 2.66
C ASP A 210 24.60 -15.39 2.37
N ALA A 211 23.82 -14.59 1.63
CA ALA A 211 24.10 -13.19 1.34
C ALA A 211 23.21 -12.23 2.14
N GLU A 212 23.66 -11.00 2.32
CA GLU A 212 22.76 -9.90 2.69
C GLU A 212 21.88 -9.54 1.49
N HIS A 213 20.56 -9.54 1.66
CA HIS A 213 19.61 -9.13 0.63
C HIS A 213 19.27 -7.66 0.76
N VAL A 214 19.59 -6.86 -0.26
CA VAL A 214 19.33 -5.43 -0.29
C VAL A 214 18.50 -5.08 -1.53
N VAL A 215 17.43 -4.33 -1.33
CA VAL A 215 16.66 -3.71 -2.41
C VAL A 215 16.87 -2.21 -2.34
N VAL A 216 17.23 -1.60 -3.47
CA VAL A 216 17.43 -0.15 -3.61
C VAL A 216 16.37 0.42 -4.54
N ALA A 217 15.41 1.16 -4.00
CA ALA A 217 14.34 1.79 -4.76
C ALA A 217 14.66 3.25 -5.10
N VAL A 218 14.54 3.62 -6.38
CA VAL A 218 14.80 4.98 -6.88
C VAL A 218 13.61 5.44 -7.71
N SER A 219 12.98 6.55 -7.31
CA SER A 219 11.85 7.16 -8.04
C SER A 219 11.72 8.64 -7.71
N ASP A 220 11.29 9.46 -8.67
CA ASP A 220 11.02 10.89 -8.46
C ASP A 220 9.58 11.18 -8.02
N SER A 221 8.73 10.15 -7.92
CA SER A 221 7.34 10.24 -7.52
C SER A 221 7.05 9.44 -6.24
N PHE A 222 5.86 9.63 -5.67
CA PHE A 222 5.31 8.65 -4.73
C PHE A 222 4.86 7.41 -5.51
N SER A 223 4.72 6.29 -4.83
CA SER A 223 4.39 5.02 -5.46
C SER A 223 2.90 4.96 -5.81
N ALA A 224 2.60 4.56 -7.05
CA ALA A 224 1.25 4.19 -7.45
C ALA A 224 0.73 3.09 -6.52
N SER A 225 -0.56 3.13 -6.21
CA SER A 225 -1.22 2.13 -5.36
C SER A 225 -2.63 1.81 -5.85
N ALA A 226 -3.22 0.76 -5.30
CA ALA A 226 -4.61 0.39 -5.55
C ALA A 226 -5.62 1.51 -5.26
N TYR A 227 -5.25 2.53 -4.48
CA TYR A 227 -6.07 3.70 -4.22
C TYR A 227 -6.16 4.67 -5.40
N GLY A 228 -5.21 4.66 -6.34
CA GLY A 228 -5.08 5.68 -7.38
C GLY A 228 -6.25 5.83 -8.35
N LEU A 229 -6.22 6.90 -9.16
CA LEU A 229 -7.27 7.17 -10.17
C LEU A 229 -7.09 6.39 -11.48
N GLU A 230 -5.92 5.78 -11.68
CA GLU A 230 -5.58 5.01 -12.88
C GLU A 230 -6.01 3.56 -12.73
N TRP A 231 -7.29 3.31 -12.96
CA TRP A 231 -7.89 1.97 -12.95
C TRP A 231 -8.39 1.50 -14.32
N TYR A 232 -8.18 2.28 -15.39
CA TYR A 232 -8.69 1.96 -16.73
C TYR A 232 -7.82 0.97 -17.51
N SER A 233 -6.55 0.78 -17.13
CA SER A 233 -5.65 -0.21 -17.77
C SER A 233 -5.56 -1.49 -16.95
N ILE A 234 -5.49 -2.63 -17.64
CA ILE A 234 -5.26 -3.95 -17.03
C ILE A 234 -3.91 -4.08 -16.33
N TRP A 235 -2.96 -3.24 -16.70
CA TRP A 235 -1.57 -3.25 -16.22
C TRP A 235 -1.31 -2.27 -15.09
N CYS A 236 -2.33 -1.49 -14.70
CA CYS A 236 -2.25 -0.63 -13.53
C CYS A 236 -2.06 -1.46 -12.26
N THR A 237 -1.33 -0.87 -11.32
CA THR A 237 -1.06 -1.48 -10.01
C THR A 237 -2.33 -1.96 -9.31
N ASN A 238 -2.22 -3.10 -8.64
CA ASN A 238 -3.16 -3.56 -7.62
C ASN A 238 -2.43 -3.84 -6.29
N ALA A 239 -1.24 -3.24 -6.11
CA ALA A 239 -0.44 -3.31 -4.90
C ALA A 239 -0.62 -2.05 -4.04
N ASN A 240 -0.20 -2.14 -2.79
CA ASN A 240 -0.20 -1.04 -1.82
C ASN A 240 1.01 -1.17 -0.89
N GLN A 241 1.23 -0.17 -0.04
CA GLN A 241 2.31 -0.16 0.94
C GLN A 241 2.27 -1.40 1.86
N ALA A 242 1.07 -1.81 2.28
CA ALA A 242 0.88 -2.97 3.12
C ALA A 242 1.34 -4.27 2.42
N ALA A 243 1.12 -4.42 1.11
CA ALA A 243 1.60 -5.57 0.34
C ALA A 243 3.13 -5.61 0.28
N ALA A 244 3.78 -4.45 0.09
CA ALA A 244 5.24 -4.33 0.13
C ALA A 244 5.81 -4.73 1.51
N HIS A 245 5.11 -4.37 2.60
CA HIS A 245 5.47 -4.81 3.94
C HIS A 245 5.28 -6.34 4.14
N GLU A 246 4.20 -6.92 3.62
CA GLU A 246 3.95 -8.36 3.71
C GLU A 246 4.99 -9.18 2.93
N ILE A 247 5.40 -8.75 1.73
CA ILE A 247 6.46 -9.46 1.00
C ILE A 247 7.81 -9.35 1.71
N GLN A 248 8.13 -8.22 2.32
CA GLN A 248 9.36 -8.05 3.08
C GLN A 248 9.40 -8.94 4.32
N LYS A 249 8.25 -9.25 4.93
CA LYS A 249 8.15 -10.26 6.00
C LYS A 249 8.35 -11.68 5.46
N ALA A 250 7.72 -12.01 4.34
CA ALA A 250 7.80 -13.35 3.73
C ALA A 250 9.19 -13.65 3.17
N LYS A 251 9.85 -12.62 2.62
CA LYS A 251 11.17 -12.67 1.98
C LYS A 251 11.99 -11.51 2.53
N ALA A 252 12.70 -11.76 3.63
CA ALA A 252 13.45 -10.72 4.33
C ALA A 252 14.52 -10.08 3.42
N PHE A 253 14.35 -8.78 3.15
CA PHE A 253 15.35 -7.92 2.53
C PHE A 253 15.39 -6.55 3.21
N ARG A 254 16.56 -5.92 3.19
CA ARG A 254 16.74 -4.53 3.62
C ARG A 254 16.34 -3.60 2.49
N LEU A 255 15.37 -2.73 2.73
CA LEU A 255 14.96 -1.71 1.76
C LEU A 255 15.73 -0.40 2.03
N LEU A 256 16.44 0.08 1.02
CA LEU A 256 16.98 1.43 0.93
C LEU A 256 16.19 2.16 -0.15
N TYR A 257 15.71 3.37 0.09
CA TYR A 257 14.97 4.11 -0.93
C TYR A 257 15.41 5.56 -1.05
N SER A 258 15.58 6.02 -2.28
CA SER A 258 15.84 7.41 -2.63
C SER A 258 14.65 7.90 -3.44
N THR A 259 13.75 8.62 -2.78
CA THR A 259 12.57 9.23 -3.42
C THR A 259 12.56 10.74 -3.28
N SER A 260 12.13 11.43 -4.34
CA SER A 260 12.02 12.89 -4.36
C SER A 260 11.18 13.38 -3.16
N PRO A 261 11.60 14.45 -2.46
CA PRO A 261 10.76 15.13 -1.49
C PRO A 261 9.69 15.93 -2.25
N TRP A 262 8.67 15.25 -2.76
CA TRP A 262 7.52 15.91 -3.36
C TRP A 262 6.92 16.89 -2.34
N SER A 263 6.83 18.16 -2.74
CA SER A 263 6.42 19.25 -1.84
C SER A 263 4.91 19.42 -1.71
N GLY A 264 4.11 18.61 -2.42
CA GLY A 264 2.66 18.72 -2.42
C GLY A 264 2.12 20.07 -2.85
N VAL A 265 2.87 20.78 -3.70
CA VAL A 265 2.44 22.06 -4.23
C VAL A 265 1.66 21.79 -5.50
N GLU A 266 0.34 21.80 -5.37
CA GLU A 266 -0.62 21.85 -6.48
C GLU A 266 -0.13 22.85 -7.55
N GLY A 267 -0.14 22.42 -8.80
CA GLY A 267 0.16 23.27 -9.96
C GLY A 267 1.62 23.29 -10.42
N THR A 268 2.49 22.44 -9.88
CA THR A 268 3.90 22.32 -10.35
C THR A 268 4.16 21.13 -11.26
N ASP A 269 3.34 20.07 -11.18
CA ASP A 269 3.31 18.97 -12.14
C ASP A 269 1.86 18.46 -12.33
N PRO A 270 1.21 18.73 -13.49
CA PRO A 270 -0.18 18.35 -13.75
C PRO A 270 -0.47 16.85 -13.63
N SER A 271 0.58 16.02 -13.68
CA SER A 271 0.55 14.56 -13.55
C SER A 271 -0.05 14.09 -12.21
N ASN A 272 0.50 14.61 -11.12
CA ASN A 272 0.28 14.11 -9.76
C ASN A 272 -0.96 14.71 -9.11
N ASP A 273 -1.33 15.95 -9.46
CA ASP A 273 -2.55 16.61 -8.98
C ASP A 273 -3.81 15.86 -9.46
N SER A 274 -3.73 15.23 -10.63
CA SER A 274 -4.82 14.43 -11.19
C SER A 274 -4.92 13.03 -10.60
N TYR A 275 -3.83 12.48 -10.04
CA TYR A 275 -3.80 11.12 -9.48
C TYR A 275 -4.09 11.10 -7.97
N ALA A 276 -3.62 12.10 -7.25
CA ALA A 276 -3.70 12.19 -5.80
C ALA A 276 -4.03 13.63 -5.37
N SER A 277 -5.29 13.86 -5.02
CA SER A 277 -5.76 15.11 -4.43
C SER A 277 -6.18 14.85 -2.98
N SER A 278 -5.85 15.78 -2.07
CA SER A 278 -6.29 15.69 -0.68
C SER A 278 -7.80 15.76 -0.51
N GLU A 279 -8.52 16.28 -1.52
CA GLU A 279 -9.96 16.46 -1.49
C GLU A 279 -10.71 15.27 -2.07
N THR A 280 -10.18 14.66 -3.13
CA THR A 280 -10.88 13.58 -3.85
C THR A 280 -10.31 12.19 -3.59
N ASN A 281 -9.02 12.07 -3.27
CA ASN A 281 -8.36 10.78 -3.04
C ASN A 281 -7.16 10.87 -2.07
N PRO A 282 -7.39 11.22 -0.79
CA PRO A 282 -6.32 11.45 0.18
C PRO A 282 -5.49 10.21 0.53
N LYS A 283 -6.03 8.99 0.33
CA LYS A 283 -5.33 7.73 0.61
C LYS A 283 -4.23 7.42 -0.40
N ALA A 284 -4.46 7.70 -1.69
CA ALA A 284 -3.43 7.56 -2.71
C ALA A 284 -2.18 8.38 -2.36
N LEU A 285 -2.36 9.57 -1.78
CA LEU A 285 -1.25 10.43 -1.37
C LEU A 285 -0.55 9.97 -0.07
N SER A 286 -1.33 9.65 0.96
CA SER A 286 -0.79 9.33 2.29
C SER A 286 -0.13 7.96 2.33
N LEU A 287 -0.68 6.98 1.60
CA LEU A 287 -0.23 5.59 1.58
C LEU A 287 0.62 5.24 0.34
N GLY A 288 0.77 6.16 -0.62
CA GLY A 288 1.75 6.05 -1.71
C GLY A 288 3.21 6.26 -1.27
N LYS A 289 3.46 6.57 0.00
CA LYS A 289 4.80 6.86 0.52
C LYS A 289 5.55 5.57 0.85
N MET A 290 6.87 5.59 0.69
CA MET A 290 7.74 4.47 1.06
C MET A 290 8.04 4.40 2.57
N ASP A 291 7.83 5.49 3.33
CA ASP A 291 8.03 5.51 4.78
C ASP A 291 6.84 4.85 5.51
N PRO A 292 7.02 3.88 6.43
CA PRO A 292 8.27 3.46 7.07
C PRO A 292 8.87 2.11 6.58
N LEU A 293 8.66 1.72 5.32
CA LEU A 293 9.10 0.40 4.80
C LEU A 293 10.61 0.17 4.82
N GLY A 294 11.41 1.23 4.85
CA GLY A 294 12.87 1.12 4.72
C GLY A 294 13.64 2.34 5.22
N GLU A 295 14.93 2.37 4.88
CA GLU A 295 15.82 3.48 5.19
C GLU A 295 15.83 4.48 4.03
N LYS A 296 15.45 5.73 4.31
CA LYS A 296 15.49 6.81 3.31
C LYS A 296 16.93 7.28 3.07
N LEU A 297 17.35 7.26 1.81
CA LEU A 297 18.57 7.87 1.29
C LEU A 297 18.29 9.27 0.75
N PRO A 298 19.32 10.14 0.64
CA PRO A 298 19.17 11.45 -0.01
C PRO A 298 18.69 11.35 -1.45
N TRP A 299 17.88 12.33 -1.88
CA TRP A 299 17.49 12.52 -3.27
C TRP A 299 18.23 13.73 -3.87
N PRO A 300 18.79 13.62 -5.09
CA PRO A 300 18.93 12.40 -5.89
C PRO A 300 19.96 11.43 -5.28
N LEU A 301 19.83 10.14 -5.61
CA LEU A 301 20.74 9.09 -5.13
C LEU A 301 22.18 9.36 -5.58
N THR A 302 23.14 9.28 -4.66
CA THR A 302 24.56 9.30 -4.99
C THR A 302 25.25 7.99 -4.61
N ALA A 303 26.37 7.70 -5.27
CA ALA A 303 27.19 6.54 -4.98
C ALA A 303 27.73 6.55 -3.54
N ASP A 304 28.11 7.72 -3.03
CA ASP A 304 28.70 7.87 -1.70
C ASP A 304 27.68 7.55 -0.60
N ASP A 305 26.42 7.98 -0.78
CA ASP A 305 25.32 7.67 0.15
C ASP A 305 25.04 6.17 0.20
N LEU A 306 24.94 5.51 -0.96
CA LEU A 306 24.66 4.08 -1.00
C LEU A 306 25.83 3.25 -0.45
N VAL A 307 27.07 3.57 -0.83
CA VAL A 307 28.25 2.86 -0.33
C VAL A 307 28.39 3.00 1.18
N ALA A 308 28.05 4.16 1.74
CA ALA A 308 28.00 4.36 3.19
C ALA A 308 26.90 3.51 3.83
N ALA A 309 25.69 3.47 3.25
CA ALA A 309 24.56 2.71 3.78
C ALA A 309 24.79 1.19 3.74
N LEU A 310 25.50 0.67 2.73
CA LEU A 310 25.86 -0.74 2.60
C LEU A 310 26.95 -1.20 3.60
N ASP A 311 27.61 -0.29 4.32
CA ASP A 311 28.69 -0.59 5.29
C ASP A 311 29.74 -1.57 4.75
N LEU A 312 30.12 -1.42 3.48
CA LEU A 312 31.10 -2.29 2.85
C LEU A 312 32.49 -2.00 3.43
N SER A 313 32.86 -2.65 4.52
CA SER A 313 34.20 -2.52 5.10
C SER A 313 35.22 -3.30 4.24
N ALA A 314 36.43 -2.76 4.10
CA ALA A 314 37.50 -3.47 3.38
C ALA A 314 37.94 -4.68 4.23
N THR A 315 37.43 -5.86 3.89
CA THR A 315 37.85 -7.13 4.47
C THR A 315 38.94 -7.79 3.63
N GLU A 316 39.66 -8.74 4.21
CA GLU A 316 40.71 -9.50 3.52
C GLU A 316 40.06 -10.36 2.43
N VAL A 317 40.67 -10.42 1.25
CA VAL A 317 40.25 -11.32 0.16
C VAL A 317 40.40 -12.76 0.66
N VAL A 318 39.29 -13.51 0.65
CA VAL A 318 39.27 -14.90 1.13
C VAL A 318 39.28 -15.90 -0.01
N ASP A 319 38.90 -15.47 -1.21
CA ASP A 319 38.83 -16.31 -2.39
C ASP A 319 39.33 -15.55 -3.61
N SER A 320 40.27 -16.13 -4.36
CA SER A 320 40.78 -15.58 -5.62
C SER A 320 41.01 -16.71 -6.61
N VAL A 321 40.29 -16.64 -7.72
CA VAL A 321 40.27 -17.66 -8.77
C VAL A 321 40.38 -16.98 -10.14
N TYR A 322 41.24 -17.51 -10.98
CA TYR A 322 41.42 -17.10 -12.38
C TYR A 322 40.80 -18.15 -13.29
N TYR A 323 39.85 -17.74 -14.12
CA TYR A 323 39.17 -18.62 -15.07
C TYR A 323 39.72 -18.39 -16.48
N PHE A 324 39.93 -19.49 -17.19
CA PHE A 324 40.42 -19.52 -18.56
C PHE A 324 39.43 -20.32 -19.38
N ALA A 325 38.91 -19.76 -20.47
CA ALA A 325 38.04 -20.43 -21.43
C ALA A 325 38.58 -20.22 -22.84
N TRP A 326 38.66 -21.29 -23.63
CA TRP A 326 39.20 -21.23 -24.99
C TRP A 326 38.63 -22.32 -25.89
N MET A 327 38.75 -22.12 -27.20
CA MET A 327 38.53 -23.17 -28.19
C MET A 327 39.85 -23.90 -28.45
N SER A 328 39.84 -25.23 -28.34
CA SER A 328 41.02 -26.05 -28.61
C SER A 328 41.44 -25.91 -30.06
N GLY A 329 42.71 -25.59 -30.27
CA GLY A 329 43.37 -25.64 -31.56
C GLY A 329 43.82 -27.05 -31.95
N LEU A 330 43.53 -28.08 -31.13
CA LEU A 330 43.87 -29.46 -31.40
C LEU A 330 42.82 -30.15 -32.26
N SER A 331 43.24 -31.09 -33.11
CA SER A 331 42.28 -31.95 -33.82
C SER A 331 41.84 -33.08 -32.88
N LEU A 332 40.67 -32.91 -32.25
CA LEU A 332 40.13 -33.90 -31.31
C LEU A 332 39.40 -35.01 -32.09
N THR A 333 40.07 -36.15 -32.30
CA THR A 333 39.51 -37.31 -33.01
C THR A 333 38.80 -38.28 -32.06
N GLN A 334 37.80 -39.04 -32.53
CA GLN A 334 37.02 -40.04 -31.76
C GLN A 334 37.81 -41.28 -31.27
N ALA A 335 39.14 -41.21 -31.17
CA ALA A 335 39.93 -42.33 -30.65
C ALA A 335 39.69 -42.47 -29.13
N ASP A 336 39.08 -43.59 -28.74
CA ASP A 336 38.71 -43.90 -27.36
C ASP A 336 39.92 -43.79 -26.40
N GLY A 337 39.72 -43.11 -25.27
CA GLY A 337 40.73 -42.93 -24.23
C GLY A 337 41.81 -41.84 -24.45
N GLN A 338 41.78 -41.05 -25.52
CA GLN A 338 42.69 -39.90 -25.65
C GLN A 338 42.36 -38.80 -24.61
N GLN A 339 43.41 -38.12 -24.12
CA GLN A 339 43.32 -37.03 -23.14
C GLN A 339 44.02 -35.78 -23.69
N VAL A 340 43.37 -34.63 -23.58
CA VAL A 340 43.99 -33.32 -23.76
C VAL A 340 44.72 -32.97 -22.48
N LYS A 341 46.05 -32.83 -22.58
CA LYS A 341 46.90 -32.38 -21.49
C LYS A 341 47.02 -30.87 -21.54
N ILE A 342 46.78 -30.24 -20.41
CA ILE A 342 46.79 -28.78 -20.25
C ILE A 342 47.92 -28.45 -19.27
N ASP A 343 48.88 -27.63 -19.71
CA ASP A 343 49.93 -27.09 -18.86
C ASP A 343 49.67 -25.60 -18.65
N LEU A 344 49.37 -25.18 -17.41
CA LEU A 344 49.23 -23.78 -17.02
C LEU A 344 50.45 -23.35 -16.22
N SER A 345 51.09 -22.26 -16.63
CA SER A 345 52.15 -21.62 -15.87
C SER A 345 51.77 -20.20 -15.48
N VAL A 346 52.17 -19.78 -14.28
CA VAL A 346 52.06 -18.39 -13.80
C VAL A 346 53.45 -17.85 -13.45
N THR A 347 53.75 -16.62 -13.84
CA THR A 347 54.99 -15.93 -13.47
C THR A 347 54.71 -14.88 -12.42
N LEU A 348 55.30 -15.07 -11.24
CA LEU A 348 55.28 -14.16 -10.10
C LEU A 348 56.67 -13.53 -9.91
N PRO A 349 56.82 -12.48 -9.09
CA PRO A 349 58.12 -11.83 -8.86
C PRO A 349 59.21 -12.77 -8.33
N ASP A 350 58.82 -13.87 -7.68
CA ASP A 350 59.71 -14.85 -7.07
C ASP A 350 59.94 -16.12 -7.91
N GLY A 351 59.28 -16.26 -9.07
CA GLY A 351 59.51 -17.37 -9.99
C GLY A 351 58.32 -17.72 -10.89
N THR A 352 58.52 -18.75 -11.72
CA THR A 352 57.46 -19.33 -12.57
C THR A 352 57.02 -20.68 -12.00
N PHE A 353 55.71 -20.87 -11.88
CA PHE A 353 55.10 -22.07 -11.31
C PHE A 353 54.18 -22.71 -12.34
N THR A 354 54.25 -24.03 -12.50
CA THR A 354 53.49 -24.78 -13.51
C THR A 354 52.63 -25.86 -12.88
N GLN A 355 51.38 -25.98 -13.32
CA GLN A 355 50.47 -27.08 -13.01
C GLN A 355 49.99 -27.75 -14.29
N LYS A 356 49.61 -29.02 -14.15
CA LYS A 356 49.15 -29.85 -15.27
C LYS A 356 47.78 -30.42 -14.96
N ALA A 357 46.89 -30.42 -15.94
CA ALA A 357 45.62 -31.11 -15.91
C ALA A 357 45.47 -32.00 -17.15
N SER A 358 44.49 -32.90 -17.10
CA SER A 358 44.12 -33.71 -18.25
C SER A 358 42.61 -33.85 -18.29
N VAL A 359 42.04 -33.66 -19.48
CA VAL A 359 40.61 -33.85 -19.74
C VAL A 359 40.44 -34.83 -20.90
N PRO A 360 39.34 -35.60 -20.97
CA PRO A 360 39.06 -36.46 -22.13
C PRO A 360 39.11 -35.67 -23.43
N ALA A 361 39.66 -36.22 -24.51
CA ALA A 361 39.67 -35.54 -25.82
C ALA A 361 38.29 -35.52 -26.49
N VAL A 362 37.43 -36.47 -26.11
CA VAL A 362 36.07 -36.61 -26.62
C VAL A 362 35.14 -36.68 -25.41
N LEU A 363 34.10 -35.86 -25.42
CA LEU A 363 33.06 -35.92 -24.41
C LEU A 363 32.17 -37.12 -24.65
N SER A 364 31.96 -37.92 -23.60
CA SER A 364 30.86 -38.88 -23.62
C SER A 364 29.54 -38.12 -23.59
N GLN A 365 28.58 -38.56 -24.39
CA GLN A 365 27.27 -37.95 -24.53
C GLN A 365 26.18 -38.97 -24.23
N ARG A 366 25.08 -38.53 -23.63
CA ARG A 366 23.94 -39.37 -23.27
C ARG A 366 22.63 -38.64 -23.42
N ASP A 367 21.59 -39.41 -23.70
CA ASP A 367 20.23 -38.89 -23.68
C ASP A 367 19.71 -38.92 -22.24
N ILE A 368 19.12 -37.81 -21.79
CA ILE A 368 18.38 -37.77 -20.54
C ILE A 368 16.91 -37.51 -20.83
N SER A 369 16.03 -38.14 -20.07
CA SER A 369 14.61 -37.85 -20.05
C SER A 369 14.28 -37.07 -18.78
N LEU A 370 13.50 -36.01 -18.92
CA LEU A 370 12.96 -35.24 -17.82
C LEU A 370 11.51 -35.65 -17.61
N GLN A 371 11.11 -35.84 -16.36
CA GLN A 371 9.71 -36.01 -15.96
C GLN A 371 9.32 -34.79 -15.12
N VAL A 372 8.43 -33.96 -15.65
CA VAL A 372 8.05 -32.67 -15.05
C VAL A 372 6.59 -32.74 -14.59
N GLU A 373 6.40 -32.68 -13.28
CA GLU A 373 5.10 -32.76 -12.64
C GLU A 373 4.89 -31.57 -11.70
N ASP A 374 3.67 -31.07 -11.58
CA ASP A 374 3.37 -30.05 -10.56
C ASP A 374 3.43 -30.62 -9.14
N VAL A 375 3.21 -29.75 -8.14
CA VAL A 375 3.22 -30.14 -6.71
C VAL A 375 2.17 -31.21 -6.35
N ARG A 376 1.17 -31.45 -7.21
CA ARG A 376 0.12 -32.47 -7.04
C ARG A 376 0.36 -33.72 -7.91
N GLY A 377 1.44 -33.77 -8.69
CA GLY A 377 1.78 -34.90 -9.56
C GLY A 377 1.14 -34.85 -10.94
N ASN A 378 0.55 -33.72 -11.36
CA ASN A 378 0.01 -33.58 -12.71
C ASN A 378 1.12 -33.22 -13.70
N PRO A 379 1.11 -33.77 -14.93
CA PRO A 379 2.12 -33.43 -15.93
C PRO A 379 2.04 -31.97 -16.36
N VAL A 380 3.19 -31.29 -16.39
CA VAL A 380 3.32 -29.90 -16.91
C VAL A 380 3.70 -29.95 -18.39
N SER A 381 2.94 -29.29 -19.27
CA SER A 381 3.11 -29.44 -20.74
C SER A 381 3.41 -28.14 -21.49
N ASP A 382 3.53 -27.03 -20.78
CA ASP A 382 3.77 -25.68 -21.31
C ASP A 382 5.00 -25.04 -20.65
N ALA A 383 5.85 -25.86 -20.05
CA ALA A 383 7.14 -25.46 -19.53
C ALA A 383 8.25 -25.80 -20.51
N THR A 384 9.34 -25.05 -20.40
CA THR A 384 10.58 -25.21 -21.12
C THR A 384 11.66 -25.64 -20.15
N ALA A 385 12.45 -26.64 -20.54
CA ALA A 385 13.60 -27.09 -19.75
C ALA A 385 14.91 -26.67 -20.41
N VAL A 386 15.70 -25.90 -19.67
CA VAL A 386 16.98 -25.34 -20.08
C VAL A 386 18.09 -25.89 -19.20
N LEU A 387 19.20 -26.28 -19.81
CA LEU A 387 20.38 -26.78 -19.09
C LEU A 387 21.52 -25.77 -19.21
N LEU A 388 21.99 -25.32 -18.05
CA LEU A 388 23.06 -24.33 -17.93
C LEU A 388 24.30 -25.01 -17.36
N ARG A 389 25.46 -24.74 -17.97
CA ARG A 389 26.76 -25.00 -17.35
C ARG A 389 27.21 -23.76 -16.59
N ARG A 390 28.03 -23.98 -15.56
CA ARG A 390 28.55 -22.93 -14.69
C ARG A 390 30.08 -22.89 -14.75
N MET A 391 30.63 -21.70 -14.96
CA MET A 391 32.06 -21.41 -14.80
C MET A 391 32.20 -20.20 -13.86
N GLY A 392 32.55 -20.46 -12.61
CA GLY A 392 32.56 -19.41 -11.59
C GLY A 392 31.16 -18.81 -11.41
N ASP A 393 31.00 -17.53 -11.69
CA ASP A 393 29.70 -16.83 -11.64
C ASP A 393 29.01 -16.76 -13.01
N LEU A 394 29.68 -17.22 -14.08
CA LEU A 394 29.15 -17.20 -15.44
C LEU A 394 28.35 -18.47 -15.73
N PHE A 395 27.23 -18.28 -16.42
CA PHE A 395 26.39 -19.36 -16.95
C PHE A 395 26.38 -19.29 -18.47
N ALA A 396 26.36 -20.46 -19.12
CA ALA A 396 25.95 -20.51 -20.51
C ALA A 396 25.12 -21.76 -20.78
N GLU A 397 24.26 -21.62 -21.76
CA GLU A 397 23.25 -22.61 -22.14
C GLU A 397 23.87 -23.71 -23.00
N VAL A 398 23.52 -24.96 -22.72
CA VAL A 398 24.07 -26.15 -23.42
C VAL A 398 23.04 -26.81 -24.34
N SER A 399 21.74 -26.64 -24.06
CA SER A 399 20.65 -27.15 -24.91
C SER A 399 19.58 -26.10 -25.05
N TRP A 400 19.13 -25.89 -26.29
CA TRP A 400 18.06 -24.96 -26.64
C TRP A 400 16.68 -25.60 -26.38
N ASP A 401 15.85 -24.91 -25.61
CA ASP A 401 14.41 -25.12 -25.34
C ASP A 401 13.84 -26.51 -25.70
N ASN A 402 14.02 -27.47 -24.79
CA ASN A 402 13.25 -28.72 -24.89
C ASN A 402 11.86 -28.47 -24.33
N ALA A 403 10.89 -28.24 -25.23
CA ALA A 403 9.48 -28.17 -24.87
C ALA A 403 9.10 -29.45 -24.10
N VAL A 404 8.47 -29.27 -22.95
CA VAL A 404 7.97 -30.38 -22.15
C VAL A 404 6.61 -30.79 -22.70
N GLU A 405 6.50 -31.96 -23.31
CA GLU A 405 5.26 -32.49 -23.84
C GLU A 405 4.67 -33.55 -22.90
N SER A 406 3.43 -33.38 -22.45
CA SER A 406 2.76 -34.32 -21.54
C SER A 406 3.59 -34.63 -20.27
N GLY A 407 4.26 -33.62 -19.71
CA GLY A 407 5.12 -33.78 -18.53
C GLY A 407 6.45 -34.46 -18.82
N ARG A 408 6.88 -34.55 -20.08
CA ARG A 408 8.15 -35.19 -20.45
C ARG A 408 8.94 -34.37 -21.45
N ALA A 409 10.25 -34.31 -21.26
CA ALA A 409 11.19 -33.80 -22.26
C ALA A 409 12.34 -34.79 -22.43
N THR A 410 12.95 -34.85 -23.61
CA THR A 410 14.17 -35.64 -23.83
C THR A 410 15.25 -34.71 -24.33
N VAL A 411 16.40 -34.71 -23.66
CA VAL A 411 17.58 -33.95 -24.06
C VAL A 411 18.58 -34.95 -24.65
N PRO A 412 18.73 -35.01 -25.99
CA PRO A 412 19.63 -35.95 -26.62
C PRO A 412 21.08 -35.47 -26.52
N HIS A 413 22.02 -36.41 -26.52
CA HIS A 413 23.46 -36.16 -26.68
C HIS A 413 24.08 -35.16 -25.67
N LEU A 414 23.55 -35.12 -24.45
CA LEU A 414 24.05 -34.24 -23.40
C LEU A 414 25.44 -34.70 -22.93
N PRO A 415 26.47 -33.83 -22.93
CA PRO A 415 27.79 -34.21 -22.45
C PRO A 415 27.80 -34.52 -20.95
N GLU A 416 28.63 -35.47 -20.51
CA GLU A 416 28.82 -35.75 -19.09
C GLU A 416 29.35 -34.51 -18.33
N GLY A 417 28.90 -34.34 -17.08
CA GLY A 417 29.25 -33.19 -16.23
C GLY A 417 28.13 -32.71 -15.32
N ASP A 418 28.41 -31.63 -14.59
CA ASP A 418 27.47 -30.95 -13.70
C ASP A 418 26.72 -29.85 -14.46
N PHE A 419 25.40 -29.76 -14.25
CA PHE A 419 24.52 -28.79 -14.89
C PHE A 419 23.55 -28.20 -13.87
N ILE A 420 23.05 -27.01 -14.17
CA ILE A 420 21.84 -26.46 -13.58
C ILE A 420 20.71 -26.71 -14.55
N LEU A 421 19.74 -27.52 -14.13
CA LEU A 421 18.48 -27.69 -14.83
C LEU A 421 17.52 -26.61 -14.36
N ARG A 422 17.15 -25.71 -15.27
CA ARG A 422 16.10 -24.72 -15.08
C ARG A 422 14.85 -25.21 -15.81
N VAL A 423 13.72 -25.27 -15.11
CA VAL A 423 12.42 -25.51 -15.72
C VAL A 423 11.53 -24.32 -15.46
N THR A 424 11.09 -23.67 -16.53
CA THR A 424 10.34 -22.41 -16.46
C THR A 424 9.22 -22.39 -17.49
N THR A 425 8.17 -21.63 -17.24
CA THR A 425 7.29 -21.16 -18.32
C THR A 425 7.88 -19.86 -18.86
N ASP A 426 8.02 -19.72 -20.17
CA ASP A 426 8.55 -18.49 -20.76
C ASP A 426 7.64 -17.29 -20.52
N GLY A 427 8.23 -16.12 -20.31
CA GLY A 427 7.51 -14.86 -20.20
C GLY A 427 7.86 -14.01 -18.97
N TRP A 428 7.66 -12.71 -19.10
CA TRP A 428 7.77 -11.74 -18.01
C TRP A 428 6.61 -11.90 -17.02
N TYR A 429 6.77 -11.36 -15.82
CA TYR A 429 5.64 -11.31 -14.88
C TYR A 429 4.53 -10.42 -15.45
N GLN A 430 3.30 -10.92 -15.40
CA GLN A 430 2.06 -10.20 -15.71
C GLN A 430 0.99 -10.64 -14.71
N TYR A 431 -0.07 -9.83 -14.54
CA TYR A 431 -1.11 -10.13 -13.56
C TYR A 431 -1.84 -11.45 -13.84
N GLU A 432 -2.00 -11.82 -15.11
CA GLU A 432 -2.67 -13.04 -15.57
C GLU A 432 -1.74 -14.23 -15.83
N ALA A 433 -0.42 -14.04 -15.82
CA ALA A 433 0.52 -15.11 -16.13
C ALA A 433 0.57 -16.18 -15.03
N LEU A 434 0.44 -17.46 -15.42
CA LEU A 434 0.52 -18.64 -14.53
C LEU A 434 1.79 -19.43 -14.82
N ARG A 435 2.89 -19.07 -14.14
CA ARG A 435 4.23 -19.51 -14.52
C ARG A 435 4.77 -20.55 -13.55
N TYR A 436 5.51 -21.52 -14.08
CA TYR A 436 6.33 -22.42 -13.28
C TYR A 436 7.77 -21.90 -13.23
N PHE A 437 8.46 -22.15 -12.12
CA PHE A 437 9.90 -21.95 -12.06
C PHE A 437 10.57 -22.90 -11.08
N SER A 438 11.64 -23.54 -11.53
CA SER A 438 12.57 -24.25 -10.66
C SER A 438 13.98 -24.23 -11.22
N GLU A 439 14.94 -24.28 -10.32
CA GLU A 439 16.34 -24.56 -10.64
C GLU A 439 16.86 -25.65 -9.72
N GLN A 440 17.53 -26.64 -10.29
CA GLN A 440 18.20 -27.69 -9.52
C GLN A 440 19.50 -28.12 -10.20
N THR A 441 20.50 -28.47 -9.39
CA THR A 441 21.73 -29.05 -9.91
C THR A 441 21.51 -30.51 -10.26
N ILE A 442 21.91 -30.91 -11.47
CA ILE A 442 21.91 -32.30 -11.91
C ILE A 442 23.32 -32.71 -12.34
N GLN A 443 23.65 -33.98 -12.14
CA GLN A 443 24.92 -34.54 -12.56
C GLN A 443 24.70 -35.65 -13.58
N VAL A 444 25.35 -35.53 -14.74
CA VAL A 444 25.30 -36.51 -15.82
C VAL A 444 26.56 -37.38 -15.73
N ILE A 445 26.41 -38.59 -15.18
CA ILE A 445 27.52 -39.55 -14.98
C ILE A 445 27.46 -40.75 -15.94
N PRO A 446 28.61 -41.42 -16.20
CA PRO A 446 28.64 -42.70 -16.89
C PRO A 446 27.82 -43.77 -16.16
N GLY A 447 26.87 -44.40 -16.86
CA GLY A 447 25.99 -45.45 -16.34
C GLY A 447 24.85 -44.95 -15.45
N GLY A 448 24.72 -43.62 -15.28
CA GLY A 448 23.75 -42.97 -14.39
C GLY A 448 22.33 -42.86 -14.92
N GLN A 449 21.49 -42.19 -14.12
CA GLN A 449 20.05 -42.05 -14.29
C GLN A 449 19.67 -41.51 -15.68
N THR A 450 18.75 -42.21 -16.35
CA THR A 450 18.18 -41.79 -17.65
C THR A 450 16.94 -40.92 -17.47
N VAL A 451 16.38 -40.84 -16.26
CA VAL A 451 15.18 -40.06 -15.93
C VAL A 451 15.47 -39.14 -14.75
N VAL A 452 15.21 -37.84 -14.92
CA VAL A 452 15.29 -36.81 -13.88
C VAL A 452 13.88 -36.32 -13.56
N ASP A 453 13.44 -36.52 -12.33
CA ASP A 453 12.16 -36.00 -11.86
C ASP A 453 12.30 -34.52 -11.45
N VAL A 454 11.39 -33.68 -11.93
CA VAL A 454 11.34 -32.24 -11.63
C VAL A 454 9.94 -31.91 -11.13
N LYS A 455 9.88 -31.19 -10.01
CA LYS A 455 8.64 -30.66 -9.47
C LYS A 455 8.69 -29.14 -9.35
N PRO A 456 8.51 -28.40 -10.45
CA PRO A 456 8.58 -26.95 -10.38
C PRO A 456 7.40 -26.40 -9.57
N PRO A 457 7.64 -25.60 -8.51
CA PRO A 457 6.57 -24.81 -7.90
C PRO A 457 6.07 -23.76 -8.89
N LEU A 458 4.87 -23.22 -8.64
CA LEU A 458 4.47 -22.01 -9.35
C LEU A 458 5.32 -20.84 -8.87
N ALA A 459 5.72 -20.02 -9.82
CA ALA A 459 6.26 -18.71 -9.52
C ALA A 459 5.15 -17.80 -8.97
N ASP A 460 5.56 -16.68 -8.38
CA ASP A 460 4.71 -15.56 -8.01
C ASP A 460 3.76 -15.80 -6.82
N GLN A 461 3.75 -16.99 -6.23
CA GLN A 461 2.87 -17.32 -5.12
C GLN A 461 3.06 -16.37 -3.94
N ALA A 462 4.30 -16.05 -3.57
CA ALA A 462 4.58 -15.24 -2.40
C ALA A 462 4.16 -13.78 -2.62
N GLN A 463 4.39 -13.24 -3.82
CA GLN A 463 3.93 -11.89 -4.14
C GLN A 463 2.40 -11.77 -4.24
N GLU A 464 1.71 -12.76 -4.81
CA GLU A 464 0.23 -12.72 -4.88
C GLU A 464 -0.42 -12.87 -3.50
N LEU A 465 0.17 -13.68 -2.61
CA LEU A 465 -0.28 -13.78 -1.21
C LEU A 465 -0.01 -12.49 -0.43
N ALA A 466 1.18 -11.90 -0.59
CA ALA A 466 1.53 -10.62 0.03
C ALA A 466 0.59 -9.50 -0.44
N ARG A 467 0.27 -9.46 -1.74
CA ARG A 467 -0.71 -8.54 -2.31
C ARG A 467 -2.09 -8.72 -1.68
N ALA A 468 -2.62 -9.94 -1.63
CA ALA A 468 -3.91 -10.22 -1.01
C ALA A 468 -3.95 -9.79 0.47
N ARG A 469 -2.92 -10.15 1.23
CA ARG A 469 -2.80 -9.80 2.67
C ARG A 469 -2.69 -8.29 2.89
N GLY A 470 -1.95 -7.59 2.04
CA GLY A 470 -1.81 -6.15 2.05
C GLY A 470 -3.13 -5.43 1.75
N LEU A 471 -3.85 -5.86 0.71
CA LEU A 471 -5.17 -5.32 0.40
C LEU A 471 -6.17 -5.56 1.54
N LEU A 472 -6.17 -6.75 2.13
CA LEU A 472 -7.04 -7.08 3.26
C LEU A 472 -6.70 -6.32 4.54
N ALA A 473 -5.44 -5.98 4.77
CA ALA A 473 -5.05 -5.13 5.90
C ALA A 473 -5.71 -3.75 5.78
N ASP A 474 -5.60 -3.14 4.60
CA ASP A 474 -6.17 -1.84 4.35
C ASP A 474 -7.71 -1.85 4.33
N ILE A 475 -8.34 -2.93 3.85
CA ILE A 475 -9.80 -3.12 3.92
C ILE A 475 -10.26 -3.28 5.37
N ALA A 476 -9.53 -4.04 6.20
CA ALA A 476 -9.87 -4.22 7.62
C ALA A 476 -9.79 -2.91 8.41
N ASP A 477 -8.85 -2.04 8.03
CA ASP A 477 -8.61 -0.74 8.64
C ASP A 477 -9.47 0.38 8.02
N PHE A 478 -10.40 0.05 7.11
CA PHE A 478 -11.33 1.01 6.54
C PHE A 478 -12.16 1.71 7.62
N ALA A 479 -12.12 3.05 7.64
CA ALA A 479 -12.78 3.90 8.62
C ALA A 479 -14.09 4.42 8.03
N PRO A 480 -15.23 3.87 8.47
CA PRO A 480 -15.98 4.57 9.50
C PRO A 480 -15.79 3.91 10.87
N ALA A 481 -16.24 4.59 11.92
CA ALA A 481 -16.02 4.28 13.34
C ALA A 481 -16.41 2.86 13.85
N ASN A 482 -16.83 1.96 12.96
CA ASN A 482 -17.25 0.60 13.23
C ASN A 482 -16.40 -0.47 12.53
N ARG A 483 -15.42 -0.11 11.68
CA ARG A 483 -14.54 -1.06 10.95
C ARG A 483 -15.32 -2.25 10.37
N PRO A 484 -16.28 -1.99 9.48
CA PRO A 484 -17.32 -2.96 9.12
C PRO A 484 -16.78 -4.22 8.42
N PHE A 485 -15.54 -4.19 7.91
CA PHE A 485 -14.95 -5.28 7.14
C PHE A 485 -13.89 -6.10 7.91
N ALA A 486 -13.70 -5.83 9.21
CA ALA A 486 -12.68 -6.51 10.01
C ALA A 486 -12.90 -8.04 10.06
N ASP A 487 -14.13 -8.49 10.33
CA ASP A 487 -14.47 -9.91 10.40
C ASP A 487 -14.28 -10.62 9.05
N TYR A 488 -14.72 -9.97 7.96
CA TYR A 488 -14.48 -10.45 6.60
C TYR A 488 -12.97 -10.64 6.34
N ALA A 489 -12.14 -9.67 6.71
CA ALA A 489 -10.69 -9.76 6.50
C ALA A 489 -10.05 -10.91 7.30
N VAL A 490 -10.52 -11.19 8.52
CA VAL A 490 -10.07 -12.33 9.33
C VAL A 490 -10.43 -13.66 8.64
N GLU A 491 -11.66 -13.80 8.18
CA GLU A 491 -12.14 -15.00 7.50
C GLU A 491 -11.37 -15.29 6.21
N VAL A 492 -11.15 -14.25 5.38
CA VAL A 492 -10.40 -14.40 4.13
C VAL A 492 -8.93 -14.71 4.40
N ARG A 493 -8.31 -14.10 5.41
CA ARG A 493 -6.92 -14.44 5.80
C ARG A 493 -6.78 -15.91 6.16
N ALA A 494 -7.74 -16.48 6.88
CA ALA A 494 -7.74 -17.92 7.18
C ALA A 494 -7.83 -18.79 5.92
N TRP A 495 -8.57 -18.33 4.89
CA TRP A 495 -8.58 -19.00 3.59
C TRP A 495 -7.24 -18.90 2.86
N LEU A 496 -6.60 -17.73 2.85
CA LEU A 496 -5.26 -17.54 2.25
C LEU A 496 -4.21 -18.42 2.93
N ASP A 497 -4.22 -18.50 4.26
CA ASP A 497 -3.33 -19.38 5.04
C ASP A 497 -3.58 -20.85 4.69
N GLY A 498 -4.85 -21.23 4.47
CA GLY A 498 -5.21 -22.56 3.98
C GLY A 498 -4.64 -22.87 2.59
N LEU A 499 -4.67 -21.92 1.65
CA LEU A 499 -4.07 -22.07 0.32
C LEU A 499 -2.55 -22.25 0.39
N GLU A 500 -1.88 -21.45 1.23
CA GLU A 500 -0.43 -21.53 1.41
C GLU A 500 -0.01 -22.86 2.03
N GLN A 501 -0.71 -23.32 3.08
CA GLN A 501 -0.39 -24.58 3.78
C GLN A 501 -0.61 -25.83 2.92
N GLN A 502 -1.62 -25.81 2.02
CA GLN A 502 -1.95 -26.95 1.17
C GLN A 502 -1.05 -27.06 -0.07
N GLY A 503 -0.27 -26.01 -0.38
CA GLY A 503 0.45 -25.88 -1.64
C GLY A 503 -0.48 -25.39 -2.77
N MET A 504 -0.09 -24.29 -3.40
CA MET A 504 -0.88 -23.64 -4.43
C MET A 504 -0.64 -24.31 -5.80
N ASP A 505 -1.72 -24.75 -6.45
CA ASP A 505 -1.74 -25.19 -7.84
C ASP A 505 -2.18 -24.06 -8.78
N ARG A 506 -2.20 -24.31 -10.10
CA ARG A 506 -2.53 -23.26 -11.08
C ARG A 506 -3.92 -22.71 -10.90
N VAL A 507 -4.87 -23.55 -10.48
CA VAL A 507 -6.24 -23.12 -10.23
C VAL A 507 -6.29 -22.21 -9.02
N ALA A 508 -5.62 -22.57 -7.92
CA ALA A 508 -5.54 -21.72 -6.73
C ALA A 508 -4.83 -20.38 -7.01
N LEU A 509 -3.75 -20.37 -7.79
CA LEU A 509 -3.06 -19.13 -8.16
C LEU A 509 -3.93 -18.23 -9.06
N GLU A 510 -4.66 -18.80 -10.03
CA GLU A 510 -5.61 -18.04 -10.83
C GLU A 510 -6.74 -17.44 -9.97
N ARG A 511 -7.33 -18.24 -9.08
CA ARG A 511 -8.34 -17.76 -8.12
C ARG A 511 -7.81 -16.59 -7.31
N LEU A 512 -6.58 -16.69 -6.82
CA LEU A 512 -5.93 -15.63 -6.03
C LEU A 512 -5.68 -14.36 -6.87
N LYS A 513 -5.19 -14.49 -8.10
CA LYS A 513 -4.96 -13.36 -9.01
C LYS A 513 -6.27 -12.63 -9.37
N ARG A 514 -7.34 -13.37 -9.71
CA ARG A 514 -8.67 -12.80 -9.97
C ARG A 514 -9.23 -12.12 -8.71
N PHE A 515 -9.07 -12.77 -7.56
CA PHE A 515 -9.46 -12.21 -6.27
C PHE A 515 -8.71 -10.92 -5.94
N ASN A 516 -7.40 -10.85 -6.20
CA ASN A 516 -6.58 -9.65 -5.99
C ASN A 516 -7.06 -8.47 -6.85
N VAL A 517 -7.42 -8.68 -8.12
CA VAL A 517 -7.99 -7.65 -8.99
C VAL A 517 -9.34 -7.15 -8.47
N GLY A 518 -10.20 -8.06 -8.00
CA GLY A 518 -11.46 -7.68 -7.35
C GLY A 518 -11.22 -6.86 -6.08
N LEU A 519 -10.44 -7.39 -5.12
CA LEU A 519 -10.15 -6.74 -3.84
C LEU A 519 -9.59 -5.32 -4.00
N SER A 520 -8.71 -5.13 -4.96
CA SER A 520 -8.09 -3.84 -5.22
C SER A 520 -9.09 -2.83 -5.81
N ALA A 521 -10.07 -3.27 -6.62
CA ALA A 521 -11.19 -2.43 -7.03
C ALA A 521 -12.14 -2.07 -5.87
N TYR A 522 -12.37 -3.00 -4.93
CA TYR A 522 -13.07 -2.68 -3.68
C TYR A 522 -12.29 -1.66 -2.87
N LEU A 523 -10.98 -1.83 -2.71
CA LEU A 523 -10.14 -0.87 -1.99
C LEU A 523 -10.15 0.52 -2.63
N ASN A 524 -10.10 0.58 -3.97
CA ASN A 524 -10.24 1.82 -4.73
C ASN A 524 -11.60 2.49 -4.50
N THR A 525 -12.67 1.71 -4.58
CA THR A 525 -14.04 2.16 -4.29
C THR A 525 -14.16 2.67 -2.86
N LEU A 526 -13.54 1.98 -1.91
CA LEU A 526 -13.53 2.34 -0.50
C LEU A 526 -12.88 3.70 -0.29
N SER A 527 -11.73 4.00 -0.90
CA SER A 527 -11.10 5.32 -0.73
C SER A 527 -11.97 6.48 -1.22
N PHE A 528 -12.64 6.34 -2.36
CA PHE A 528 -13.59 7.38 -2.82
C PHE A 528 -14.81 7.47 -1.92
N GLY A 529 -15.32 6.32 -1.50
CA GLY A 529 -16.44 6.26 -0.58
C GLY A 529 -16.13 6.90 0.76
N GLU A 530 -14.94 6.72 1.32
CA GLU A 530 -14.50 7.35 2.58
C GLU A 530 -14.47 8.87 2.49
N ALA A 531 -13.89 9.41 1.42
CA ALA A 531 -13.88 10.86 1.18
C ALA A 531 -15.32 11.42 1.07
N MET A 532 -16.19 10.73 0.32
CA MET A 532 -17.60 11.09 0.22
C MET A 532 -18.36 10.97 1.54
N VAL A 533 -18.05 9.93 2.31
CA VAL A 533 -18.66 9.62 3.61
C VAL A 533 -18.30 10.69 4.62
N GLU A 534 -17.01 11.02 4.77
CA GLU A 534 -16.56 12.09 5.67
C GLU A 534 -17.09 13.44 5.23
N GLY A 535 -17.12 13.72 3.92
CA GLY A 535 -17.76 14.92 3.38
C GLY A 535 -19.24 14.99 3.71
N ALA A 536 -20.01 13.91 3.47
CA ALA A 536 -21.43 13.84 3.77
C ALA A 536 -21.73 13.99 5.27
N ILE A 537 -20.89 13.37 6.12
CA ILE A 537 -20.95 13.55 7.56
C ILE A 537 -20.78 15.03 7.91
N GLN A 538 -19.76 15.68 7.35
CA GLN A 538 -19.46 17.09 7.63
C GLN A 538 -20.60 18.01 7.16
N ASP A 539 -21.11 17.82 5.94
CA ASP A 539 -22.25 18.59 5.42
C ASP A 539 -23.50 18.43 6.30
N PHE A 540 -23.75 17.22 6.82
CA PHE A 540 -24.86 16.96 7.74
C PHE A 540 -24.67 17.64 9.10
N VAL A 541 -23.44 17.62 9.64
CA VAL A 541 -23.08 18.35 10.86
C VAL A 541 -23.32 19.84 10.68
N ASP A 542 -22.90 20.41 9.56
CA ASP A 542 -23.01 21.84 9.28
C ASP A 542 -24.47 22.24 9.02
N ALA A 543 -25.24 21.43 8.29
CA ALA A 543 -26.69 21.61 8.15
C ALA A 543 -27.41 21.61 9.51
N ALA A 544 -27.08 20.66 10.39
CA ALA A 544 -27.67 20.58 11.73
C ALA A 544 -27.31 21.80 12.60
N ARG A 545 -26.07 22.31 12.52
CA ARG A 545 -25.64 23.54 13.19
C ARG A 545 -26.39 24.77 12.66
N GLU A 546 -26.51 24.90 11.34
CA GLU A 546 -27.18 26.04 10.69
C GLU A 546 -28.70 26.07 10.97
N LEU A 547 -29.37 24.92 10.95
CA LEU A 547 -30.79 24.80 11.34
C LEU A 547 -31.02 25.36 12.73
N ARG A 548 -30.20 24.94 13.69
CA ARG A 548 -30.32 25.38 15.08
C ARG A 548 -30.12 26.89 15.22
N GLU A 549 -29.09 27.43 14.58
CA GLU A 549 -28.82 28.86 14.61
C GLU A 549 -29.93 29.68 13.94
N LEU A 550 -30.54 29.16 12.87
CA LEU A 550 -31.71 29.75 12.21
C LEU A 550 -32.92 29.79 13.15
N PHE A 551 -33.21 28.70 13.88
CA PHE A 551 -34.32 28.65 14.84
C PHE A 551 -34.09 29.54 16.05
N ARG A 552 -32.90 29.50 16.69
CA ARG A 552 -32.55 30.37 17.83
C ARG A 552 -32.82 31.83 17.51
N ARG A 553 -32.34 32.30 16.35
CA ARG A 553 -32.56 33.68 15.92
C ARG A 553 -33.99 33.96 15.51
N THR A 554 -34.68 32.98 14.93
CA THR A 554 -36.09 33.14 14.56
C THR A 554 -36.96 33.31 15.80
N GLU A 555 -36.68 32.60 16.90
CA GLU A 555 -37.31 32.81 18.20
C GLU A 555 -36.96 34.18 18.79
N GLU A 556 -35.68 34.58 18.78
CA GLU A 556 -35.23 35.91 19.24
C GLU A 556 -35.90 37.06 18.48
N THR A 557 -36.12 36.92 17.16
CA THR A 557 -36.84 37.95 16.38
C THR A 557 -38.36 37.81 16.45
N ALA A 558 -38.92 36.63 16.70
CA ALA A 558 -40.36 36.42 16.82
C ALA A 558 -40.94 37.11 18.06
N ASP A 559 -40.12 37.28 19.10
CA ASP A 559 -40.45 38.12 20.26
C ASP A 559 -40.40 39.63 19.95
N GLU A 560 -39.81 40.03 18.81
CA GLU A 560 -39.65 41.44 18.38
C GLU A 560 -40.55 41.86 17.20
N LEU A 561 -41.14 40.91 16.46
CA LEU A 561 -41.92 41.13 15.23
C LEU A 561 -43.44 41.16 15.48
N ASP A 562 -43.94 42.29 15.96
CA ASP A 562 -45.38 42.63 15.94
C ASP A 562 -45.55 44.05 15.34
N SER A 563 -45.13 44.25 14.09
CA SER A 563 -45.49 45.43 13.29
C SER A 563 -45.43 45.18 11.79
N ASP A 564 -46.46 45.62 11.08
CA ASP A 564 -46.49 45.76 9.63
C ASP A 564 -45.79 47.08 9.25
N VAL A 565 -44.86 47.08 8.28
CA VAL A 565 -44.74 48.01 7.12
C VAL A 565 -43.33 47.96 6.50
N ILE A 566 -43.23 47.59 5.22
CA ILE A 566 -42.01 47.68 4.40
C ILE A 566 -42.26 48.58 3.19
N SER A 567 -41.25 49.39 2.79
CA SER A 567 -41.26 50.13 1.52
C SER A 567 -40.17 49.65 0.56
N TRP A 568 -40.54 49.59 -0.72
CA TRP A 568 -39.85 48.94 -1.83
C TRP A 568 -38.47 49.49 -2.23
N ASP A 569 -38.14 50.72 -1.83
CA ASP A 569 -36.94 51.41 -2.32
C ASP A 569 -35.62 50.78 -1.78
N THR A 570 -35.68 50.08 -0.64
CA THR A 570 -34.52 49.47 0.03
C THR A 570 -34.11 48.13 -0.62
N LEU A 571 -35.07 47.32 -1.08
CA LEU A 571 -34.82 46.05 -1.75
C LEU A 571 -34.26 46.23 -3.16
N ILE A 572 -34.68 47.29 -3.87
CA ILE A 572 -34.20 47.62 -5.22
C ILE A 572 -32.72 48.04 -5.19
N LEU A 573 -32.27 48.77 -4.15
CA LEU A 573 -30.88 49.21 -4.03
C LEU A 573 -29.90 48.06 -3.75
N LEU A 574 -30.33 47.04 -3.01
CA LEU A 574 -29.55 45.84 -2.69
C LEU A 574 -29.50 44.83 -3.85
N ALA A 575 -30.63 44.60 -4.53
CA ALA A 575 -30.67 43.77 -5.74
C ALA A 575 -29.85 44.37 -6.90
N SER A 576 -29.84 45.71 -7.04
CA SER A 576 -29.05 46.43 -8.04
C SER A 576 -27.53 46.35 -7.82
N TYR A 577 -27.08 46.04 -6.61
CA TYR A 577 -25.66 45.88 -6.28
C TYR A 577 -25.16 44.43 -6.48
N LEU A 578 -26.04 43.44 -6.29
CA LEU A 578 -25.73 42.01 -6.44
C LEU A 578 -25.82 41.52 -7.90
N ILE A 579 -26.55 42.21 -8.78
CA ILE A 579 -26.76 41.80 -10.18
C ILE A 579 -26.13 42.83 -11.12
N GLN A 580 -24.81 42.84 -11.22
CA GLN A 580 -24.10 43.76 -12.10
C GLN A 580 -24.04 43.28 -13.57
N ARG A 581 -25.13 42.73 -14.14
CA ARG A 581 -25.13 42.42 -15.58
C ARG A 581 -26.44 42.37 -16.39
N ASP A 582 -27.64 42.59 -15.87
CA ASP A 582 -28.82 42.77 -16.75
C ASP A 582 -29.98 43.52 -16.06
N LEU A 583 -30.16 44.79 -16.41
CA LEU A 583 -31.12 45.72 -15.77
C LEU A 583 -32.57 45.49 -16.23
N ASP A 584 -32.79 44.99 -17.45
CA ASP A 584 -34.12 44.86 -18.06
C ASP A 584 -34.97 43.70 -17.47
N ALA A 585 -34.33 42.71 -16.83
CA ALA A 585 -35.02 41.63 -16.12
C ALA A 585 -35.56 42.09 -14.76
N THR A 586 -34.93 43.10 -14.16
CA THR A 586 -35.21 43.63 -12.82
C THR A 586 -36.50 44.45 -12.80
N GLU A 587 -36.78 45.18 -13.89
CA GLU A 587 -37.96 46.03 -14.03
C GLU A 587 -39.28 45.21 -14.07
N LYS A 588 -39.23 43.98 -14.59
CA LYS A 588 -40.38 43.05 -14.60
C LYS A 588 -40.62 42.33 -13.27
N TRP A 589 -39.60 42.25 -12.40
CA TRP A 589 -39.72 41.66 -11.07
C TRP A 589 -40.28 42.65 -10.03
N ALA A 590 -40.07 43.95 -10.25
CA ALA A 590 -40.46 45.01 -9.33
C ALA A 590 -41.97 45.26 -9.20
N GLU A 591 -42.81 44.76 -10.13
CA GLU A 591 -44.25 45.07 -10.16
C GLU A 591 -45.12 44.20 -9.23
N ASN A 592 -44.54 43.35 -8.37
CA ASN A 592 -45.29 42.23 -7.77
C ASN A 592 -45.09 42.09 -6.24
N GLU A 593 -45.83 42.89 -5.47
CA GLU A 593 -45.95 42.95 -3.98
C GLU A 593 -46.19 41.61 -3.29
N GLY A 594 -46.65 40.59 -4.02
CA GLY A 594 -46.85 39.26 -3.46
C GLY A 594 -45.57 38.47 -3.18
N TYR A 595 -44.44 38.76 -3.85
CA TYR A 595 -43.34 37.79 -3.93
C TYR A 595 -42.40 37.74 -2.71
N VAL A 596 -42.20 38.82 -1.95
CA VAL A 596 -41.34 38.81 -0.74
C VAL A 596 -42.05 38.17 0.45
N GLU A 597 -43.35 38.44 0.65
CA GLU A 597 -44.16 37.69 1.61
C GLU A 597 -44.37 36.24 1.15
N LEU A 598 -44.56 36.01 -0.16
CA LEU A 598 -44.53 34.66 -0.72
C LEU A 598 -43.17 34.01 -0.50
N LEU A 599 -42.02 34.70 -0.59
CA LEU A 599 -40.68 34.16 -0.35
C LEU A 599 -40.43 33.91 1.14
N LYS A 600 -40.81 34.82 2.05
CA LYS A 600 -40.78 34.60 3.52
C LYS A 600 -41.65 33.40 3.91
N LYS A 601 -42.89 33.35 3.41
CA LYS A 601 -43.79 32.21 3.58
C LYS A 601 -43.25 30.95 2.92
N THR A 602 -42.72 31.02 1.71
CA THR A 602 -42.19 29.86 0.98
C THR A 602 -40.91 29.36 1.62
N VAL A 603 -40.08 30.20 2.24
CA VAL A 603 -38.85 29.76 2.90
C VAL A 603 -39.11 29.26 4.32
N VAL A 604 -39.74 30.07 5.16
CA VAL A 604 -39.96 29.76 6.59
C VAL A 604 -41.13 28.82 6.81
N LYS A 605 -42.22 28.95 6.03
CA LYS A 605 -43.43 28.12 6.17
C LYS A 605 -43.51 26.96 5.18
N GLU A 606 -42.68 26.91 4.14
CA GLU A 606 -42.67 25.78 3.18
C GLU A 606 -41.31 25.08 3.00
N LEU A 607 -40.20 25.75 2.69
CA LEU A 607 -38.91 25.13 2.37
C LEU A 607 -38.20 24.59 3.61
N VAL A 608 -38.11 25.34 4.70
CA VAL A 608 -37.51 24.85 5.95
C VAL A 608 -38.31 23.65 6.48
N PRO A 609 -39.66 23.69 6.58
CA PRO A 609 -40.44 22.51 6.91
C PRO A 609 -40.29 21.36 5.91
N LYS A 610 -40.19 21.63 4.60
CA LYS A 610 -39.94 20.59 3.57
C LYS A 610 -38.55 19.99 3.66
N ALA A 611 -37.52 20.78 3.97
CA ALA A 611 -36.14 20.33 4.17
C ALA A 611 -36.05 19.46 5.43
N VAL A 612 -36.70 19.90 6.51
CA VAL A 612 -36.85 19.10 7.73
C VAL A 612 -37.65 17.82 7.45
N GLU A 613 -38.81 17.89 6.81
CA GLU A 613 -39.58 16.69 6.40
C GLU A 613 -38.77 15.76 5.51
N TRP A 614 -37.96 16.29 4.59
CA TRP A 614 -37.12 15.48 3.72
C TRP A 614 -36.01 14.74 4.49
N MET A 615 -35.33 15.42 5.42
CA MET A 615 -34.39 14.76 6.35
C MET A 615 -35.11 13.71 7.22
N LEU A 616 -36.31 14.03 7.72
CA LEU A 616 -37.12 13.09 8.51
C LEU A 616 -37.59 11.90 7.67
N ASP A 617 -37.93 12.09 6.40
CA ASP A 617 -38.31 11.02 5.47
C ASP A 617 -37.13 10.12 5.12
N LEU A 618 -35.94 10.70 4.92
CA LEU A 618 -34.69 9.94 4.83
C LEU A 618 -34.51 9.07 6.08
N ILE A 619 -34.72 9.60 7.29
CA ILE A 619 -34.64 8.80 8.54
C ILE A 619 -35.71 7.69 8.56
N ARG A 620 -36.97 7.98 8.18
CA ARG A 620 -38.07 7.00 8.16
C ARG A 620 -37.82 5.85 7.20
N GLN A 621 -37.27 6.15 6.02
CA GLN A 621 -37.05 5.15 4.97
C GLN A 621 -35.82 4.28 5.24
N ASN A 622 -34.88 4.78 6.05
CA ASN A 622 -33.54 4.19 6.16
C ASN A 622 -33.28 3.49 7.49
N CYS A 623 -34.17 3.64 8.47
CA CYS A 623 -34.06 3.00 9.76
C CYS A 623 -35.06 1.84 9.88
N ASP A 624 -34.57 0.59 9.79
CA ASP A 624 -35.41 -0.62 9.83
C ASP A 624 -36.07 -0.87 11.19
N ASN A 625 -35.51 -0.28 12.25
CA ASN A 625 -36.12 -0.27 13.55
C ASN A 625 -37.03 0.96 13.66
N GLY A 626 -38.34 0.75 13.47
CA GLY A 626 -39.34 1.84 13.53
C GLY A 626 -39.33 2.64 14.85
N GLN A 627 -38.88 2.03 15.96
CA GLN A 627 -38.71 2.72 17.24
C GLN A 627 -37.45 3.61 17.24
N LEU A 628 -36.35 3.13 16.65
CA LEU A 628 -35.13 3.91 16.47
C LEU A 628 -35.37 5.08 15.50
N ALA A 629 -36.07 4.83 14.40
CA ALA A 629 -36.49 5.86 13.45
C ALA A 629 -37.33 6.95 14.16
N ALA A 630 -38.34 6.53 14.93
CA ALA A 630 -39.17 7.44 15.71
C ALA A 630 -38.36 8.23 16.74
N ASN A 631 -37.44 7.60 17.45
CA ASN A 631 -36.62 8.27 18.44
C ASN A 631 -35.60 9.24 17.80
N ILE A 632 -35.00 8.91 16.64
CA ILE A 632 -34.11 9.80 15.88
C ILE A 632 -34.90 10.97 15.31
N ILE A 633 -36.09 10.73 14.75
CA ILE A 633 -37.01 11.78 14.29
C ILE A 633 -37.37 12.71 15.45
N ASP A 634 -37.67 12.15 16.62
CA ASP A 634 -37.96 12.93 17.82
C ASP A 634 -36.72 13.65 18.34
N LEU A 635 -35.52 13.10 18.21
CA LEU A 635 -34.27 13.78 18.57
C LEU A 635 -33.91 14.89 17.61
N VAL A 636 -34.06 14.69 16.29
CA VAL A 636 -33.88 15.75 15.29
C VAL A 636 -34.88 16.85 15.57
N LYS A 637 -36.14 16.52 15.88
CA LYS A 637 -37.12 17.51 16.33
C LYS A 637 -36.70 18.21 17.61
N GLU A 638 -36.16 17.52 18.62
CA GLU A 638 -35.74 18.16 19.89
C GLU A 638 -34.43 18.96 19.75
N LEU A 639 -33.50 18.55 18.89
CA LEU A 639 -32.28 19.27 18.54
C LEU A 639 -32.58 20.52 17.70
N VAL A 640 -33.60 20.46 16.85
CA VAL A 640 -34.00 21.54 15.94
C VAL A 640 -35.00 22.51 16.59
N TYR A 641 -35.91 22.04 17.45
CA TYR A 641 -37.03 22.84 17.97
C TYR A 641 -37.01 23.16 19.47
N ALA A 642 -36.12 22.60 20.29
CA ALA A 642 -36.10 22.97 21.71
C ALA A 642 -35.27 24.25 21.96
N ASN A 643 -35.71 25.07 22.92
CA ASN A 643 -35.04 26.30 23.36
C ASN A 643 -34.18 26.01 24.62
N TRP A 644 -32.87 25.88 24.43
CA TRP A 644 -31.96 25.30 25.44
C TRP A 644 -31.36 26.35 26.39
N ASP A 645 -31.46 27.63 26.05
CA ASP A 645 -30.99 28.72 26.91
C ASP A 645 -31.94 28.99 28.08
N ASN A 646 -33.20 28.56 27.98
CA ASN A 646 -34.26 28.82 28.96
C ASN A 646 -34.84 27.57 29.65
N ASP A 647 -34.59 26.34 29.17
CA ASP A 647 -35.05 25.10 29.79
C ASP A 647 -33.87 24.27 30.33
N SER A 648 -33.60 24.42 31.64
CA SER A 648 -32.60 23.60 32.37
C SER A 648 -32.85 22.09 32.30
N GLY A 649 -34.06 21.65 31.91
CA GLY A 649 -34.42 20.25 31.67
C GLY A 649 -34.32 19.81 30.20
N ALA A 650 -34.09 20.71 29.24
CA ALA A 650 -33.95 20.36 27.83
C ALA A 650 -32.68 19.55 27.57
N LEU A 651 -31.56 19.96 28.17
CA LEU A 651 -30.30 19.20 28.13
C LEU A 651 -30.49 17.79 28.71
N GLN A 652 -31.19 17.66 29.84
CA GLN A 652 -31.49 16.39 30.48
C GLN A 652 -32.37 15.49 29.58
N LYS A 653 -33.43 16.04 28.99
CA LYS A 653 -34.30 15.30 28.04
C LYS A 653 -33.53 14.85 26.80
N VAL A 654 -32.65 15.69 26.27
CA VAL A 654 -31.84 15.37 25.10
C VAL A 654 -30.79 14.32 25.44
N VAL A 655 -30.08 14.45 26.55
CA VAL A 655 -29.13 13.42 27.04
C VAL A 655 -29.84 12.08 27.31
N LEU A 656 -31.04 12.09 27.91
CA LEU A 656 -31.84 10.88 28.14
C LEU A 656 -32.38 10.28 26.84
N LYS A 657 -32.78 11.10 25.86
CA LYS A 657 -33.20 10.65 24.53
C LYS A 657 -32.03 10.10 23.73
N ILE A 658 -30.86 10.76 23.75
CA ILE A 658 -29.59 10.26 23.20
C ILE A 658 -29.26 8.89 23.81
N ALA A 659 -29.38 8.76 25.14
CA ALA A 659 -29.20 7.51 25.85
C ALA A 659 -30.30 6.46 25.61
N ALA A 660 -31.47 6.83 25.09
CA ALA A 660 -32.50 5.88 24.68
C ALA A 660 -32.35 5.45 23.21
N ILE A 661 -31.89 6.36 22.34
CA ILE A 661 -31.69 6.17 20.89
C ILE A 661 -30.47 5.31 20.60
N PHE A 662 -29.33 5.73 21.17
CA PHE A 662 -28.03 5.17 20.82
C PHE A 662 -27.56 4.12 21.79
N LEU A 663 -28.21 3.94 22.93
CA LEU A 663 -27.68 3.10 23.99
C LEU A 663 -28.50 1.80 24.12
N ALA A 664 -29.81 1.75 23.89
CA ALA A 664 -30.54 0.47 23.94
C ALA A 664 -30.13 -0.56 22.85
N PRO A 665 -29.95 -0.21 21.56
CA PRO A 665 -29.55 -1.18 20.54
C PRO A 665 -28.02 -1.36 20.41
N VAL A 666 -27.25 -0.35 20.81
CA VAL A 666 -25.78 -0.37 20.74
C VAL A 666 -25.18 -0.91 22.02
N LEU A 667 -25.76 -0.75 23.22
CA LEU A 667 -25.29 -1.47 24.42
C LEU A 667 -25.36 -2.97 24.20
N ASP A 668 -26.35 -3.55 23.53
CA ASP A 668 -26.37 -5.02 23.39
C ASP A 668 -25.14 -5.53 22.60
N ARG A 669 -24.69 -4.83 21.55
CA ARG A 669 -23.47 -5.18 20.78
C ARG A 669 -22.17 -4.64 21.40
N ALA A 670 -22.20 -3.44 21.97
CA ALA A 670 -21.07 -2.78 22.60
C ALA A 670 -20.75 -3.40 23.96
N VAL A 671 -21.74 -3.80 24.77
CA VAL A 671 -21.54 -4.51 26.05
C VAL A 671 -20.96 -5.89 25.79
N GLU A 672 -21.44 -6.66 24.81
CA GLU A 672 -20.81 -7.95 24.47
C GLU A 672 -19.35 -7.78 24.01
N ALA A 673 -19.07 -6.79 23.15
CA ALA A 673 -17.71 -6.50 22.68
C ALA A 673 -16.80 -5.93 23.80
N VAL A 674 -17.33 -5.06 24.66
CA VAL A 674 -16.60 -4.37 25.74
C VAL A 674 -16.42 -5.25 26.98
N GLU A 675 -17.36 -6.15 27.29
CA GLU A 675 -17.24 -7.10 28.41
C GLU A 675 -16.23 -8.22 28.12
N SER A 676 -16.09 -8.66 26.86
CA SER A 676 -15.20 -9.78 26.53
C SER A 676 -13.74 -9.38 26.22
N ALA A 677 -13.49 -8.19 25.64
CA ALA A 677 -12.16 -7.80 25.16
C ALA A 677 -11.45 -6.72 26.02
N LEU A 678 -12.17 -5.80 26.66
CA LEU A 678 -11.58 -4.52 27.10
C LEU A 678 -11.33 -4.39 28.60
N LYS A 679 -11.75 -5.35 29.44
CA LYS A 679 -11.71 -5.19 30.90
C LYS A 679 -10.29 -5.15 31.49
N ASP A 680 -9.35 -5.86 30.87
CA ASP A 680 -7.96 -5.92 31.32
C ASP A 680 -7.11 -4.79 30.72
N GLU A 681 -7.25 -4.48 29.43
CA GLU A 681 -6.53 -3.38 28.76
C GLU A 681 -6.91 -1.99 29.30
N LEU A 682 -8.19 -1.72 29.58
CA LEU A 682 -8.61 -0.45 30.20
C LEU A 682 -8.12 -0.32 31.63
N ARG A 683 -8.02 -1.45 32.36
CA ARG A 683 -7.53 -1.44 33.74
C ARG A 683 -6.05 -1.08 33.78
N ASP A 684 -5.27 -1.59 32.84
CA ASP A 684 -3.86 -1.26 32.66
C ASP A 684 -3.70 0.19 32.18
N ALA A 685 -4.48 0.65 31.19
CA ALA A 685 -4.46 2.03 30.71
C ALA A 685 -4.87 3.05 31.79
N LEU A 686 -5.90 2.76 32.60
CA LEU A 686 -6.28 3.57 33.76
C LEU A 686 -5.21 3.53 34.86
N GLY A 687 -4.47 2.42 34.99
CA GLY A 687 -3.33 2.28 35.89
C GLY A 687 -2.15 3.15 35.49
N GLU A 688 -1.83 3.20 34.18
CA GLU A 688 -0.83 4.10 33.60
C GLU A 688 -1.26 5.57 33.74
N ALA A 689 -2.51 5.91 33.42
CA ALA A 689 -3.03 7.27 33.58
C ALA A 689 -3.06 7.73 35.05
N ALA A 690 -3.29 6.82 36.01
CA ALA A 690 -3.19 7.11 37.45
C ALA A 690 -1.76 7.43 37.90
N ALA A 691 -0.73 6.98 37.18
CA ALA A 691 0.66 7.33 37.48
C ALA A 691 1.03 8.76 37.02
N GLU A 692 0.31 9.29 36.02
CA GLU A 692 0.59 10.58 35.39
C GLU A 692 -0.36 11.72 35.85
N TYR A 693 -1.61 11.41 36.22
CA TYR A 693 -2.63 12.38 36.65
C TYR A 693 -3.15 12.11 38.07
N SER A 694 -3.92 13.04 38.66
CA SER A 694 -4.42 12.89 40.03
C SER A 694 -5.45 11.76 40.16
N ASP A 695 -5.33 10.95 41.22
CA ASP A 695 -6.25 9.85 41.59
C ASP A 695 -7.74 10.21 41.47
N GLU A 696 -8.12 11.46 41.76
CA GLU A 696 -9.49 11.96 41.76
C GLU A 696 -10.05 12.18 40.35
N VAL A 697 -9.21 12.53 39.37
CA VAL A 697 -9.60 12.62 37.95
C VAL A 697 -9.75 11.21 37.38
N THR A 698 -8.82 10.31 37.68
CA THR A 698 -8.91 8.91 37.25
C THR A 698 -10.12 8.22 37.91
N ALA A 699 -10.44 8.54 39.16
CA ALA A 699 -11.66 8.07 39.83
C ALA A 699 -12.94 8.70 39.25
N LEU A 700 -12.90 9.96 38.81
CA LEU A 700 -14.01 10.62 38.12
C LEU A 700 -14.31 9.96 36.77
N VAL A 701 -13.27 9.73 35.95
CA VAL A 701 -13.38 9.01 34.68
C VAL A 701 -13.86 7.58 34.90
N ARG A 702 -13.34 6.90 35.93
CA ARG A 702 -13.80 5.57 36.32
C ARG A 702 -15.27 5.53 36.72
N VAL A 703 -15.77 6.48 37.51
CA VAL A 703 -17.19 6.55 37.87
C VAL A 703 -18.08 6.79 36.64
N GLY A 704 -17.62 7.61 35.70
CA GLY A 704 -18.32 7.80 34.43
C GLY A 704 -18.34 6.53 33.57
N LEU A 705 -17.22 5.81 33.46
CA LEU A 705 -17.15 4.50 32.79
C LEU A 705 -18.07 3.49 33.49
N GLU A 706 -17.95 3.31 34.81
CA GLU A 706 -18.78 2.39 35.60
C GLU A 706 -20.28 2.68 35.49
N ALA A 707 -20.68 3.93 35.31
CA ALA A 707 -22.07 4.30 35.07
C ALA A 707 -22.57 3.98 33.66
N ILE A 708 -21.70 4.11 32.66
CA ILE A 708 -21.99 3.65 31.30
C ILE A 708 -22.06 2.10 31.28
N TRP A 709 -21.21 1.41 32.05
CA TRP A 709 -21.12 -0.05 32.16
C TRP A 709 -22.20 -0.72 33.01
N GLY A 710 -22.64 -0.10 34.10
CA GLY A 710 -23.60 -0.65 35.07
C GLY A 710 -25.03 -0.80 34.56
N GLY A 711 -25.25 -0.51 33.28
CA GLY A 711 -26.54 -0.49 32.63
C GLY A 711 -27.21 0.86 32.80
N ILE A 712 -27.44 1.52 31.66
CA ILE A 712 -28.29 2.71 31.54
C ILE A 712 -29.73 2.44 32.01
N SER A 713 -30.11 1.19 32.25
CA SER A 713 -31.28 0.82 33.06
C SER A 713 -31.33 1.51 34.43
N ALA A 714 -30.19 1.83 35.05
CA ALA A 714 -30.13 2.65 36.28
C ALA A 714 -30.27 4.17 36.03
N LEU A 715 -29.99 4.66 34.82
CA LEU A 715 -30.22 6.05 34.39
C LEU A 715 -31.66 6.27 33.88
N LEU A 716 -32.29 5.23 33.34
CA LEU A 716 -33.66 5.23 32.81
C LEU A 716 -34.74 4.95 33.88
N ASP A 717 -34.35 4.37 35.02
CA ASP A 717 -35.23 4.26 36.19
C ASP A 717 -35.24 5.60 36.94
N GLN A 718 -36.35 6.34 36.85
CA GLN A 718 -36.55 7.63 37.54
C GLN A 718 -36.28 7.57 39.06
N SER A 719 -36.24 6.37 39.66
CA SER A 719 -35.90 6.19 41.07
C SER A 719 -34.38 6.18 41.38
N GLN A 720 -33.52 6.05 40.37
CA GLN A 720 -32.06 5.91 40.48
C GLN A 720 -31.27 7.08 39.86
N GLU A 721 -31.94 7.94 39.09
CA GLU A 721 -31.42 9.17 38.45
C GLU A 721 -30.64 10.09 39.42
N THR A 722 -31.00 10.03 40.71
CA THR A 722 -30.34 10.81 41.78
C THR A 722 -28.99 10.22 42.22
N SER A 723 -28.63 8.98 41.90
CA SER A 723 -27.42 8.33 42.42
C SER A 723 -26.16 8.62 41.56
N PHE A 724 -26.27 8.51 40.23
CA PHE A 724 -25.16 8.76 39.30
C PHE A 724 -24.74 10.23 39.29
N LEU A 725 -25.69 11.14 39.08
CA LEU A 725 -25.39 12.58 39.05
C LEU A 725 -24.81 13.05 40.38
N ASN A 726 -25.26 12.50 41.51
CA ASN A 726 -24.66 12.79 42.81
C ASN A 726 -23.27 12.17 42.98
N ALA A 727 -23.02 10.97 42.45
CA ALA A 727 -21.69 10.35 42.45
C ALA A 727 -20.70 11.14 41.60
N VAL A 728 -21.07 11.51 40.37
CA VAL A 728 -20.27 12.38 39.49
C VAL A 728 -20.08 13.75 40.13
N LYS A 729 -21.14 14.39 40.65
CA LYS A 729 -21.06 15.68 41.34
C LYS A 729 -20.10 15.65 42.53
N THR A 730 -20.16 14.60 43.35
CA THR A 730 -19.25 14.41 44.50
C THR A 730 -17.80 14.29 44.04
N ARG A 731 -17.56 13.58 42.93
CA ARG A 731 -16.21 13.39 42.37
C ARG A 731 -15.67 14.62 41.66
N VAL A 732 -16.53 15.33 40.92
CA VAL A 732 -16.23 16.63 40.32
C VAL A 732 -15.84 17.62 41.40
N GLN A 733 -16.61 17.73 42.50
CA GLN A 733 -16.29 18.62 43.61
C GLN A 733 -14.96 18.27 44.27
N ALA A 734 -14.65 16.97 44.43
CA ALA A 734 -13.35 16.52 44.92
C ALA A 734 -12.20 16.85 43.96
N ALA A 735 -12.40 16.69 42.65
CA ALA A 735 -11.42 17.00 41.61
C ALA A 735 -11.18 18.52 41.50
N VAL A 736 -12.23 19.34 41.57
CA VAL A 736 -12.16 20.81 41.61
C VAL A 736 -11.44 21.28 42.88
N ALA A 737 -11.75 20.71 44.04
CA ALA A 737 -11.05 21.04 45.28
C ALA A 737 -9.54 20.76 45.22
N LYS A 738 -9.10 19.81 44.38
CA LYS A 738 -7.69 19.43 44.24
C LYS A 738 -6.98 20.15 43.09
N LEU A 739 -7.64 20.34 41.96
CA LEU A 739 -7.08 20.93 40.73
C LEU A 739 -7.39 22.42 40.56
N GLY A 740 -8.15 23.00 41.49
CA GLY A 740 -8.50 24.41 41.50
C GLY A 740 -9.68 24.70 40.58
N GLU A 741 -9.45 25.44 39.51
CA GLU A 741 -10.55 25.89 38.62
C GLU A 741 -11.14 24.73 37.80
N PRO A 742 -12.47 24.73 37.54
CA PRO A 742 -13.14 23.71 36.72
C PRO A 742 -12.47 23.42 35.36
N LYS A 743 -11.85 24.42 34.74
CA LYS A 743 -11.10 24.27 33.48
C LYS A 743 -9.93 23.29 33.58
N ASN A 744 -9.28 23.21 34.74
CA ASN A 744 -8.15 22.31 34.96
C ASN A 744 -8.63 20.86 35.11
N VAL A 745 -9.81 20.67 35.73
CA VAL A 745 -10.46 19.36 35.83
C VAL A 745 -10.87 18.88 34.43
N LYS A 746 -11.47 19.73 33.59
CA LYS A 746 -11.79 19.38 32.21
C LYS A 746 -10.56 18.98 31.40
N LYS A 747 -9.48 19.77 31.46
CA LYS A 747 -8.23 19.47 30.75
C LYS A 747 -7.66 18.12 31.18
N ALA A 748 -7.73 17.80 32.47
CA ALA A 748 -7.28 16.52 33.00
C ALA A 748 -8.20 15.36 32.59
N VAL A 749 -9.52 15.56 32.58
CA VAL A 749 -10.49 14.58 32.05
C VAL A 749 -10.22 14.28 30.59
N SER A 750 -10.07 15.30 29.74
CA SER A 750 -9.78 15.12 28.32
C SER A 750 -8.43 14.45 28.09
N ALA A 751 -7.40 14.79 28.86
CA ALA A 751 -6.10 14.12 28.76
C ALA A 751 -6.15 12.63 29.13
N VAL A 752 -6.90 12.26 30.18
CA VAL A 752 -7.13 10.86 30.54
C VAL A 752 -7.95 10.16 29.46
N ILE A 753 -8.95 10.83 28.88
CA ILE A 753 -9.75 10.28 27.79
C ILE A 753 -8.92 10.12 26.51
N ASP A 754 -7.99 11.02 26.21
CA ASP A 754 -7.11 10.93 25.05
C ASP A 754 -6.12 9.77 25.21
N ILE A 755 -5.60 9.52 26.41
CA ILE A 755 -4.83 8.31 26.73
C ILE A 755 -5.69 7.06 26.51
N LEU A 756 -6.94 7.07 26.98
CA LEU A 756 -7.86 5.95 26.76
C LEU A 756 -8.13 5.73 25.27
N LYS A 757 -8.30 6.79 24.47
CA LYS A 757 -8.49 6.71 23.01
C LYS A 757 -7.26 6.14 22.29
N GLU A 758 -6.07 6.52 22.72
CA GLU A 758 -4.81 5.99 22.16
C GLU A 758 -4.69 4.48 22.43
N LYS A 759 -5.14 4.04 23.61
CA LYS A 759 -5.01 2.65 24.07
C LYS A 759 -6.16 1.73 23.63
N SER A 760 -7.37 2.25 23.46
CA SER A 760 -8.57 1.43 23.21
C SER A 760 -8.67 0.85 21.79
N GLY A 761 -7.68 1.10 20.93
CA GLY A 761 -7.78 0.81 19.49
C GLY A 761 -8.96 1.55 18.84
N PRO A 762 -9.15 1.45 17.51
CA PRO A 762 -10.33 2.02 16.86
C PRO A 762 -11.58 1.16 17.07
N GLY A 763 -12.76 1.78 17.10
CA GLY A 763 -14.04 1.11 17.41
C GLY A 763 -14.91 1.91 18.39
N MET A 764 -16.07 1.34 18.75
CA MET A 764 -17.11 2.02 19.56
C MET A 764 -16.61 2.62 20.88
N MET A 765 -15.61 2.01 21.54
CA MET A 765 -15.04 2.62 22.75
C MET A 765 -14.38 3.96 22.44
N ARG A 766 -13.49 4.01 21.44
CA ARG A 766 -12.72 5.19 21.05
C ARG A 766 -13.56 6.28 20.42
N GLU A 767 -14.49 5.89 19.56
CA GLU A 767 -15.21 6.81 18.68
C GLU A 767 -16.60 7.18 19.19
N PHE A 768 -17.15 6.42 20.16
CA PHE A 768 -18.46 6.67 20.74
C PHE A 768 -18.41 6.85 22.27
N VAL A 769 -17.98 5.82 23.00
CA VAL A 769 -18.07 5.81 24.48
C VAL A 769 -17.17 6.87 25.09
N LEU A 770 -15.92 7.01 24.63
CA LEU A 770 -14.96 7.95 25.18
C LEU A 770 -15.29 9.43 24.86
N PRO A 771 -15.69 9.82 23.64
CA PRO A 771 -16.21 11.17 23.37
C PRO A 771 -17.50 11.48 24.13
N LEU A 772 -18.45 10.54 24.21
CA LEU A 772 -19.67 10.70 24.99
C LEU A 772 -19.36 10.85 26.48
N LEU A 773 -18.40 10.09 26.99
CA LEU A 773 -17.91 10.19 28.37
C LEU A 773 -17.21 11.53 28.62
N ASP A 774 -16.38 12.03 27.70
CA ASP A 774 -15.75 13.36 27.79
C ASP A 774 -16.81 14.43 27.90
N MET A 775 -17.83 14.35 27.05
CA MET A 775 -18.99 15.24 27.09
C MET A 775 -19.70 15.17 28.45
N ILE A 776 -20.13 13.97 28.90
CA ILE A 776 -20.86 13.80 30.17
C ILE A 776 -20.05 14.35 31.35
N LEU A 777 -18.76 14.03 31.42
CA LEU A 777 -17.89 14.45 32.52
C LEU A 777 -17.59 15.96 32.46
N ARG A 778 -17.35 16.54 31.28
CA ARG A 778 -17.12 17.98 31.13
C ARG A 778 -18.37 18.78 31.44
N THR A 779 -19.54 18.31 31.00
CA THR A 779 -20.85 18.90 31.35
C THR A 779 -21.11 18.80 32.84
N ALA A 780 -20.78 17.69 33.49
CA ALA A 780 -20.94 17.55 34.92
C ALA A 780 -19.99 18.46 35.73
N VAL A 781 -18.82 18.81 35.16
CA VAL A 781 -17.91 19.83 35.71
C VAL A 781 -18.47 21.26 35.57
N ASP A 782 -19.44 21.49 34.68
CA ASP A 782 -20.01 22.81 34.34
C ASP A 782 -21.27 23.21 35.10
N VAL A 783 -21.87 22.31 35.87
CA VAL A 783 -23.00 22.66 36.74
C VAL A 783 -22.46 23.59 37.85
N ASP A 784 -22.91 24.86 37.82
CA ASP A 784 -22.40 26.07 38.51
C ASP A 784 -21.31 26.89 37.75
N GLY A 785 -21.33 26.94 36.41
CA GLY A 785 -20.48 27.87 35.65
C GLY A 785 -20.65 27.91 34.13
N GLY A 786 -21.34 26.91 33.56
CA GLY A 786 -22.47 27.18 32.67
C GLY A 786 -22.22 27.48 31.18
N LYS A 787 -21.50 26.64 30.42
CA LYS A 787 -21.79 26.45 28.97
C LYS A 787 -21.51 25.02 28.51
N VAL A 788 -22.53 24.38 27.98
CA VAL A 788 -22.39 23.14 27.19
C VAL A 788 -21.93 23.52 25.79
N ASP A 789 -20.93 22.82 25.27
CA ASP A 789 -20.55 22.94 23.87
C ASP A 789 -21.50 22.10 23.03
N HIS A 790 -22.57 22.75 22.58
CA HIS A 790 -23.66 22.13 21.85
C HIS A 790 -23.22 21.64 20.46
N ASP A 791 -22.18 22.25 19.90
CA ASP A 791 -21.69 21.95 18.56
C ASP A 791 -20.91 20.62 18.56
N ILE A 792 -20.28 20.29 19.69
CA ILE A 792 -19.69 18.96 19.95
C ILE A 792 -20.78 17.88 20.09
N ILE A 793 -21.93 18.21 20.70
CA ILE A 793 -23.06 17.26 20.85
C ILE A 793 -23.66 16.95 19.49
N VAL A 794 -24.02 17.99 18.74
CA VAL A 794 -24.58 17.85 17.38
C VAL A 794 -23.61 17.07 16.50
N GLU A 795 -22.33 17.43 16.53
CA GLU A 795 -21.30 16.73 15.75
C GLU A 795 -21.18 15.25 16.12
N THR A 796 -21.09 14.92 17.40
CA THR A 796 -20.95 13.52 17.85
C THR A 796 -22.15 12.69 17.40
N LEU A 797 -23.37 13.21 17.55
CA LEU A 797 -24.60 12.48 17.19
C LEU A 797 -24.81 12.37 15.68
N ALA A 798 -24.52 13.44 14.94
CA ALA A 798 -24.55 13.46 13.49
C ALA A 798 -23.60 12.43 12.90
N ARG A 799 -22.34 12.41 13.36
CA ARG A 799 -21.33 11.41 12.97
C ARG A 799 -21.82 9.98 13.22
N LEU A 800 -22.44 9.71 14.37
CA LEU A 800 -22.97 8.38 14.69
C LEU A 800 -24.15 7.98 13.82
N PHE A 801 -25.14 8.85 13.65
CA PHE A 801 -26.29 8.58 12.81
C PHE A 801 -25.87 8.29 11.37
N CYS A 802 -24.99 9.14 10.82
CA CYS A 802 -24.44 8.92 9.49
C CYS A 802 -23.71 7.58 9.43
N ASN A 803 -22.79 7.27 10.36
CA ASN A 803 -22.01 6.04 10.33
C ASN A 803 -22.84 4.76 10.43
N TYR A 804 -23.74 4.68 11.42
CA TYR A 804 -24.44 3.43 11.76
C TYR A 804 -25.78 3.24 11.06
N VAL A 805 -26.40 4.30 10.54
CA VAL A 805 -27.73 4.20 9.89
C VAL A 805 -27.63 4.37 8.39
N LEU A 806 -26.86 5.36 7.94
CA LEU A 806 -26.80 5.71 6.53
C LEU A 806 -25.66 4.98 5.83
N ILE A 807 -24.44 5.11 6.34
CA ILE A 807 -23.24 4.57 5.71
C ILE A 807 -23.23 3.05 5.79
N GLU A 808 -23.55 2.46 6.95
CA GLU A 808 -23.67 1.01 7.09
C GLU A 808 -24.63 0.41 6.04
N ARG A 809 -25.79 1.03 5.81
CA ARG A 809 -26.81 0.52 4.90
C ARG A 809 -26.51 0.78 3.43
N TYR A 810 -26.12 2.01 3.09
CA TYR A 810 -25.99 2.46 1.71
C TYR A 810 -24.59 2.25 1.14
N PHE A 811 -23.59 1.99 1.97
CA PHE A 811 -22.23 1.88 1.53
C PHE A 811 -21.56 0.59 2.04
N SER A 812 -21.48 0.40 3.35
CA SER A 812 -20.73 -0.73 3.92
C SER A 812 -21.38 -2.09 3.62
N THR A 813 -22.69 -2.25 3.85
CA THR A 813 -23.39 -3.53 3.66
C THR A 813 -23.37 -4.00 2.20
N PRO A 814 -23.66 -3.17 1.18
CA PRO A 814 -23.54 -3.58 -0.22
C PRO A 814 -22.12 -4.02 -0.57
N LEU A 815 -21.10 -3.30 -0.09
CA LEU A 815 -19.71 -3.67 -0.33
C LEU A 815 -19.30 -4.94 0.39
N GLU A 816 -19.71 -5.15 1.65
CA GLU A 816 -19.42 -6.39 2.37
C GLU A 816 -20.06 -7.59 1.66
N ASN A 817 -21.33 -7.48 1.27
CA ASN A 817 -22.02 -8.52 0.51
C ASN A 817 -21.31 -8.80 -0.82
N GLY A 818 -20.91 -7.76 -1.55
CA GLY A 818 -20.13 -7.88 -2.77
C GLY A 818 -18.78 -8.56 -2.54
N MET A 819 -18.04 -8.18 -1.52
CA MET A 819 -16.76 -8.80 -1.16
C MET A 819 -16.91 -10.27 -0.77
N ARG A 820 -17.97 -10.59 -0.01
CA ARG A 820 -18.32 -11.99 0.34
C ARG A 820 -18.70 -12.80 -0.89
N GLU A 821 -19.41 -12.22 -1.85
CA GLU A 821 -19.70 -12.87 -3.13
C GLU A 821 -18.42 -13.08 -3.96
N LEU A 822 -17.55 -12.08 -4.05
CA LEU A 822 -16.24 -12.18 -4.71
C LEU A 822 -15.42 -13.33 -4.10
N TRP A 823 -15.37 -13.42 -2.78
CA TRP A 823 -14.68 -14.49 -2.07
C TRP A 823 -15.32 -15.87 -2.32
N ALA A 824 -16.64 -15.97 -2.26
CA ALA A 824 -17.36 -17.20 -2.56
C ALA A 824 -17.13 -17.68 -4.02
N GLN A 825 -17.10 -16.75 -4.97
CA GLN A 825 -16.77 -17.04 -6.37
C GLN A 825 -15.33 -17.53 -6.51
N ALA A 826 -14.37 -16.88 -5.84
CA ALA A 826 -12.98 -17.33 -5.83
C ALA A 826 -12.82 -18.75 -5.24
N GLN A 827 -13.58 -19.10 -4.20
CA GLN A 827 -13.58 -20.44 -3.63
C GLN A 827 -14.20 -21.49 -4.58
N GLY A 828 -15.27 -21.12 -5.29
CA GLY A 828 -16.03 -21.99 -6.18
C GLY A 828 -15.50 -22.11 -7.62
N PHE A 829 -14.63 -21.20 -8.05
CA PHE A 829 -14.21 -21.09 -9.45
C PHE A 829 -13.40 -22.30 -9.95
N GLY A 830 -13.79 -22.90 -11.07
CA GLY A 830 -13.03 -23.94 -11.75
C GLY A 830 -12.83 -23.56 -13.21
N PRO A 831 -11.62 -23.16 -13.63
CA PRO A 831 -11.36 -22.78 -15.01
C PRO A 831 -11.31 -24.02 -15.91
N ASP A 832 -11.83 -23.88 -17.12
CA ASP A 832 -11.64 -24.79 -18.24
C ASP A 832 -10.53 -24.24 -19.17
N GLY A 833 -10.12 -25.06 -20.16
CA GLY A 833 -9.14 -24.66 -21.17
C GLY A 833 -7.67 -24.87 -20.80
N ASN A 834 -6.81 -24.68 -21.79
CA ASN A 834 -5.36 -24.76 -21.66
C ASN A 834 -4.76 -23.46 -21.08
N ALA A 835 -3.44 -23.44 -20.83
CA ALA A 835 -2.78 -22.29 -20.19
C ALA A 835 -2.93 -20.97 -20.97
N LEU A 836 -2.88 -21.01 -22.30
CA LEU A 836 -3.03 -19.82 -23.14
C LEU A 836 -4.48 -19.33 -23.15
N GLU A 837 -5.45 -20.24 -23.26
CA GLU A 837 -6.88 -19.90 -23.19
C GLU A 837 -7.23 -19.25 -21.84
N ARG A 838 -6.67 -19.77 -20.74
CA ARG A 838 -6.85 -19.21 -19.40
C ARG A 838 -6.21 -17.83 -19.25
N TYR A 839 -5.01 -17.64 -19.81
CA TYR A 839 -4.35 -16.33 -19.87
C TYR A 839 -5.22 -15.31 -20.61
N ASP A 840 -5.68 -15.65 -21.82
CA ASP A 840 -6.50 -14.77 -22.66
C ASP A 840 -7.85 -14.45 -21.99
N ALA A 841 -8.45 -15.43 -21.31
CA ALA A 841 -9.68 -15.26 -20.53
C ALA A 841 -9.49 -14.28 -19.36
N MET A 842 -8.47 -14.50 -18.53
CA MET A 842 -8.13 -13.58 -17.43
C MET A 842 -7.86 -12.16 -17.94
N HIS A 843 -7.10 -12.02 -19.03
CA HIS A 843 -6.81 -10.74 -19.64
C HIS A 843 -8.08 -9.99 -20.05
N GLN A 844 -9.04 -10.68 -20.70
CA GLN A 844 -10.31 -10.08 -21.10
C GLN A 844 -11.19 -9.73 -19.90
N ASP A 845 -11.29 -10.62 -18.92
CA ASP A 845 -12.10 -10.42 -17.71
C ASP A 845 -11.56 -9.25 -16.88
N PHE A 846 -10.24 -9.16 -16.70
CA PHE A 846 -9.60 -8.02 -16.01
C PHE A 846 -9.85 -6.71 -16.74
N ARG A 847 -9.75 -6.72 -18.07
CA ARG A 847 -10.01 -5.54 -18.89
C ARG A 847 -11.47 -5.08 -18.77
N ALA A 848 -12.40 -6.01 -18.91
CA ALA A 848 -13.82 -5.73 -18.82
C ALA A 848 -14.19 -5.22 -17.43
N TYR A 849 -13.69 -5.84 -16.36
CA TYR A 849 -13.97 -5.39 -15.01
C TYR A 849 -13.41 -3.98 -14.75
N ARG A 850 -12.14 -3.74 -15.08
CA ARG A 850 -11.51 -2.43 -14.87
C ARG A 850 -12.15 -1.30 -15.69
N ARG A 851 -12.33 -1.50 -16.99
CA ARG A 851 -12.87 -0.48 -17.91
C ARG A 851 -14.39 -0.34 -17.86
N ASP A 852 -15.13 -1.45 -17.80
CA ASP A 852 -16.58 -1.43 -17.98
C ASP A 852 -17.33 -1.38 -16.63
N VAL A 853 -16.67 -1.73 -15.51
CA VAL A 853 -17.26 -1.66 -14.16
C VAL A 853 -16.62 -0.54 -13.34
N VAL A 854 -15.29 -0.56 -13.14
CA VAL A 854 -14.62 0.30 -12.14
C VAL A 854 -14.45 1.74 -12.64
N GLU A 855 -13.91 1.95 -13.84
CA GLU A 855 -13.67 3.28 -14.40
C GLU A 855 -14.93 4.18 -14.40
N PRO A 856 -16.11 3.73 -14.86
CA PRO A 856 -17.35 4.53 -14.78
C PRO A 856 -17.75 4.90 -13.35
N ASN A 857 -17.43 4.05 -12.36
CA ASN A 857 -17.70 4.32 -10.96
C ASN A 857 -16.79 5.42 -10.43
N VAL A 858 -15.49 5.40 -10.78
CA VAL A 858 -14.55 6.47 -10.44
C VAL A 858 -14.99 7.80 -11.06
N VAL A 859 -15.40 7.82 -12.32
CA VAL A 859 -15.91 9.03 -12.99
C VAL A 859 -17.16 9.58 -12.29
N ARG A 860 -18.10 8.71 -11.89
CA ARG A 860 -19.27 9.12 -11.09
C ARG A 860 -18.87 9.65 -9.72
N ALA A 861 -17.83 9.07 -9.12
CA ALA A 861 -17.33 9.49 -7.83
C ALA A 861 -16.80 10.92 -7.89
N LEU A 862 -15.89 11.16 -8.84
CA LEU A 862 -15.34 12.48 -9.11
C LEU A 862 -16.42 13.50 -9.45
N ALA A 863 -17.41 13.12 -10.27
CA ALA A 863 -18.51 14.02 -10.62
C ALA A 863 -19.33 14.43 -9.38
N ALA A 864 -19.63 13.50 -8.46
CA ALA A 864 -20.34 13.82 -7.24
C ALA A 864 -19.52 14.70 -6.28
N MET A 865 -18.19 14.51 -6.21
CA MET A 865 -17.30 15.36 -5.41
C MET A 865 -17.11 16.75 -6.04
N SER A 866 -16.99 16.87 -7.38
CA SER A 866 -16.76 18.15 -8.06
C SER A 866 -17.90 19.16 -7.94
N VAL A 867 -19.11 18.69 -7.61
CA VAL A 867 -20.27 19.55 -7.39
C VAL A 867 -20.08 20.42 -6.13
N GLN A 868 -19.20 20.01 -5.21
CA GLN A 868 -18.78 20.76 -4.03
C GLN A 868 -18.18 22.11 -4.38
N GLU A 869 -17.28 22.22 -5.37
CA GLU A 869 -16.66 23.50 -5.72
C GLU A 869 -17.72 24.55 -6.13
N THR A 870 -18.76 24.10 -6.85
CA THR A 870 -19.86 24.98 -7.26
C THR A 870 -20.67 25.46 -6.07
N PHE A 871 -20.94 24.57 -5.11
CA PHE A 871 -21.74 24.88 -3.94
C PHE A 871 -20.96 25.61 -2.84
N GLU A 872 -19.66 25.35 -2.67
CA GLU A 872 -18.74 26.14 -1.86
C GLU A 872 -18.61 27.56 -2.40
N GLN A 873 -18.52 27.73 -3.72
CA GLN A 873 -18.61 29.06 -4.33
C GLN A 873 -19.93 29.72 -3.93
N ILE A 874 -21.07 29.04 -4.14
CA ILE A 874 -22.38 29.55 -3.73
C ILE A 874 -22.41 29.91 -2.23
N ASP A 875 -21.86 29.08 -1.34
CA ASP A 875 -21.78 29.35 0.10
C ASP A 875 -20.88 30.55 0.41
N GLN A 876 -19.74 30.72 -0.26
CA GLN A 876 -18.90 31.90 -0.15
C GLN A 876 -19.63 33.17 -0.61
N TRP A 877 -20.38 33.10 -1.71
CA TRP A 877 -21.23 34.20 -2.18
C TRP A 877 -22.31 34.54 -1.15
N LEU A 878 -22.99 33.52 -0.60
CA LEU A 878 -24.04 33.68 0.40
C LEU A 878 -23.48 34.24 1.71
N SER A 879 -22.33 33.75 2.17
CA SER A 879 -21.61 34.25 3.36
C SER A 879 -21.13 35.70 3.16
N GLY A 880 -20.64 36.04 1.97
CA GLY A 880 -20.29 37.41 1.60
C GLY A 880 -21.50 38.34 1.60
N ALA A 881 -22.64 37.88 1.07
CA ALA A 881 -23.89 38.62 1.11
C ALA A 881 -24.41 38.81 2.54
N GLU A 882 -24.33 37.78 3.38
CA GLU A 882 -24.65 37.86 4.82
C GLU A 882 -23.77 38.90 5.52
N TYR A 883 -22.46 38.87 5.31
CA TYR A 883 -21.51 39.82 5.91
C TYR A 883 -21.78 41.27 5.47
N LEU A 884 -22.07 41.50 4.19
CA LEU A 884 -22.44 42.82 3.68
C LEU A 884 -23.75 43.32 4.29
N LEU A 885 -24.70 42.43 4.57
CA LEU A 885 -25.95 42.77 5.25
C LEU A 885 -25.76 43.12 6.72
N TYR A 886 -24.85 42.46 7.43
CA TYR A 886 -24.45 42.91 8.77
C TYR A 886 -23.78 44.28 8.76
N ILE A 887 -22.94 44.57 7.77
CA ILE A 887 -22.36 45.90 7.60
C ILE A 887 -23.47 46.92 7.30
N ALA A 888 -24.43 46.55 6.45
CA ALA A 888 -25.57 47.39 6.14
C ALA A 888 -26.37 47.68 7.41
N GLU A 889 -26.68 46.69 8.25
CA GLU A 889 -27.34 46.81 9.56
C GLU A 889 -26.62 47.79 10.50
N TYR A 890 -25.29 47.69 10.56
CA TYR A 890 -24.46 48.57 11.38
C TYR A 890 -24.46 50.02 10.84
N LEU A 891 -24.44 50.19 9.51
CA LEU A 891 -24.49 51.49 8.85
C LEU A 891 -25.89 52.13 8.90
N THR A 892 -26.97 51.33 8.82
CA THR A 892 -28.34 51.81 9.07
C THR A 892 -28.47 52.27 10.51
N ALA A 893 -28.05 51.49 11.49
CA ALA A 893 -28.04 51.91 12.90
C ALA A 893 -27.31 53.25 13.13
N ALA A 894 -26.20 53.51 12.41
CA ALA A 894 -25.47 54.77 12.48
C ALA A 894 -26.18 55.95 11.78
N THR A 895 -26.94 55.69 10.70
CA THR A 895 -27.66 56.71 9.90
C THR A 895 -29.07 57.02 10.43
N CYS A 896 -29.62 56.17 11.30
CA CYS A 896 -30.93 56.35 11.95
C CYS A 896 -31.05 57.59 12.84
N THR A 897 -29.92 58.20 13.22
CA THR A 897 -29.93 59.51 13.90
C THR A 897 -30.33 60.69 12.98
N LYS A 898 -30.32 60.51 11.65
CA LYS A 898 -30.61 61.57 10.66
C LYS A 898 -31.87 61.35 9.82
N PHE A 899 -32.31 60.11 9.59
CA PHE A 899 -33.47 59.80 8.73
C PHE A 899 -34.31 58.66 9.34
N PRO A 900 -35.33 58.99 10.17
CA PRO A 900 -36.09 57.99 10.93
C PRO A 900 -36.93 57.03 10.08
N ASP A 901 -37.55 57.55 9.01
CA ASP A 901 -38.47 56.77 8.17
C ASP A 901 -37.76 55.72 7.30
N PHE A 902 -36.45 55.88 7.06
CA PHE A 902 -35.61 54.88 6.38
C PHE A 902 -35.27 53.69 7.28
N CYS A 903 -35.42 53.85 8.60
CA CYS A 903 -34.96 52.87 9.58
C CYS A 903 -36.01 51.84 9.98
N GLU A 904 -37.30 52.18 10.03
CA GLU A 904 -38.35 51.20 10.34
C GLU A 904 -38.35 50.02 9.36
N ALA A 905 -38.26 50.29 8.05
CA ALA A 905 -38.19 49.23 7.03
C ALA A 905 -36.87 48.46 7.07
N ALA A 906 -35.73 49.14 7.26
CA ALA A 906 -34.42 48.49 7.22
C ALA A 906 -34.14 47.58 8.43
N PHE A 907 -34.70 47.89 9.60
CA PHE A 907 -34.57 47.06 10.81
C PHE A 907 -35.39 45.76 10.71
N GLU A 908 -36.51 45.74 9.98
CA GLU A 908 -37.27 44.50 9.75
C GLU A 908 -36.76 43.69 8.56
N ASP A 909 -36.24 44.34 7.51
CA ASP A 909 -35.87 43.67 6.26
C ASP A 909 -34.52 42.98 6.27
N VAL A 910 -33.52 43.58 6.90
CA VAL A 910 -32.15 43.03 6.92
C VAL A 910 -32.08 41.70 7.68
N PRO A 911 -32.70 41.53 8.87
CA PRO A 911 -32.75 40.24 9.56
C PRO A 911 -33.49 39.16 8.76
N ASN A 912 -34.54 39.53 8.02
CA ASN A 912 -35.30 38.60 7.19
C ASN A 912 -34.53 38.13 5.96
N LEU A 913 -33.72 39.01 5.35
CA LEU A 913 -32.85 38.65 4.23
C LEU A 913 -31.66 37.79 4.69
N VAL A 914 -31.12 38.03 5.90
CA VAL A 914 -30.13 37.14 6.54
C VAL A 914 -30.72 35.75 6.77
N LYS A 915 -31.98 35.64 7.25
CA LYS A 915 -32.68 34.35 7.37
C LYS A 915 -32.88 33.64 6.02
N PHE A 916 -33.18 34.39 4.96
CA PHE A 916 -33.30 33.85 3.61
C PHE A 916 -31.98 33.26 3.10
N ILE A 917 -30.88 34.02 3.24
CA ILE A 917 -29.53 33.58 2.84
C ILE A 917 -29.11 32.32 3.61
N ARG A 918 -29.37 32.28 4.91
CA ARG A 918 -29.12 31.08 5.74
C ARG A 918 -30.00 29.89 5.36
N GLY A 919 -31.25 30.12 5.00
CA GLY A 919 -32.13 29.07 4.46
C GLY A 919 -31.63 28.50 3.13
N LEU A 920 -31.01 29.33 2.28
CA LEU A 920 -30.36 28.88 1.05
C LEU A 920 -29.08 28.07 1.31
N ARG A 921 -28.23 28.53 2.25
CA ARG A 921 -27.02 27.80 2.68
C ARG A 921 -27.37 26.41 3.23
N LEU A 922 -28.41 26.34 4.07
CA LEU A 922 -28.95 25.07 4.55
C LEU A 922 -29.39 24.14 3.42
N MET A 923 -30.11 24.66 2.42
CA MET A 923 -30.55 23.85 1.28
C MET A 923 -29.37 23.34 0.45
N THR A 924 -28.31 24.13 0.32
CA THR A 924 -27.05 23.71 -0.31
C THR A 924 -26.44 22.51 0.42
N ASN A 925 -26.23 22.62 1.74
CA ASN A 925 -25.58 21.56 2.54
C ASN A 925 -26.39 20.24 2.51
N ILE A 926 -27.73 20.30 2.57
CA ILE A 926 -28.56 19.09 2.52
C ILE A 926 -28.53 18.47 1.11
N VAL A 927 -28.47 19.28 0.04
CA VAL A 927 -28.34 18.77 -1.34
C VAL A 927 -26.97 18.12 -1.56
N GLU A 928 -25.89 18.72 -1.07
CA GLU A 928 -24.54 18.14 -1.13
C GLU A 928 -24.46 16.81 -0.40
N PHE A 929 -24.97 16.76 0.84
CA PHE A 929 -25.08 15.55 1.63
C PHE A 929 -25.80 14.43 0.86
N ALA A 930 -26.95 14.73 0.26
CA ALA A 930 -27.74 13.74 -0.48
C ALA A 930 -27.04 13.26 -1.77
N LEU A 931 -26.36 14.15 -2.49
CA LEU A 931 -25.61 13.80 -3.70
C LEU A 931 -24.40 12.92 -3.37
N LYS A 932 -23.66 13.21 -2.30
CA LYS A 932 -22.52 12.41 -1.83
C LYS A 932 -22.98 11.01 -1.38
N LEU A 933 -24.08 10.93 -0.62
CA LEU A 933 -24.63 9.65 -0.17
C LEU A 933 -25.17 8.80 -1.34
N ASP A 934 -25.89 9.40 -2.29
CA ASP A 934 -26.37 8.71 -3.49
C ASP A 934 -25.21 8.27 -4.41
N GLY A 935 -24.18 9.11 -4.55
CA GLY A 935 -22.94 8.77 -5.23
C GLY A 935 -22.27 7.54 -4.63
N ALA A 936 -22.01 7.56 -3.32
CA ALA A 936 -21.41 6.45 -2.58
C ALA A 936 -22.21 5.16 -2.75
N ASN A 937 -23.54 5.22 -2.64
CA ASN A 937 -24.44 4.08 -2.82
C ASN A 937 -24.39 3.48 -4.23
N LYS A 938 -24.45 4.32 -5.26
CA LYS A 938 -24.38 3.88 -6.67
C LYS A 938 -23.07 3.18 -6.97
N ILE A 939 -21.96 3.72 -6.45
CA ILE A 939 -20.63 3.15 -6.61
C ILE A 939 -20.56 1.79 -5.89
N ALA A 940 -21.00 1.73 -4.62
CA ALA A 940 -21.00 0.51 -3.83
C ALA A 940 -21.76 -0.64 -4.52
N HIS A 941 -22.98 -0.37 -5.01
CA HIS A 941 -23.77 -1.36 -5.73
C HIS A 941 -23.17 -1.73 -7.09
N ALA A 942 -22.60 -0.78 -7.83
CA ALA A 942 -22.01 -1.08 -9.13
C ALA A 942 -20.75 -1.94 -8.99
N THR A 943 -19.88 -1.66 -8.02
CA THR A 943 -18.71 -2.49 -7.71
C THR A 943 -19.13 -3.88 -7.23
N ALA A 944 -20.13 -3.97 -6.33
CA ALA A 944 -20.67 -5.24 -5.86
C ALA A 944 -21.23 -6.12 -7.00
N ASN A 945 -22.02 -5.54 -7.89
CA ASN A 945 -22.63 -6.25 -9.02
C ASN A 945 -21.66 -6.56 -10.17
N GLY A 946 -20.44 -6.03 -10.12
CA GLY A 946 -19.41 -6.25 -11.15
C GLY A 946 -18.69 -7.59 -11.01
N ASN A 947 -18.78 -8.25 -9.85
CA ASN A 947 -18.07 -9.50 -9.57
C ASN A 947 -18.22 -10.57 -10.67
N PRO A 948 -19.41 -10.83 -11.26
CA PRO A 948 -19.56 -11.84 -12.31
C PRO A 948 -18.69 -11.61 -13.55
N VAL A 949 -18.28 -10.36 -13.82
CA VAL A 949 -17.39 -10.03 -14.96
C VAL A 949 -16.00 -10.64 -14.78
N LEU A 950 -15.50 -10.71 -13.53
CA LEU A 950 -14.21 -11.32 -13.21
C LEU A 950 -14.18 -12.84 -13.39
N TRP A 951 -15.32 -13.46 -13.71
CA TRP A 951 -15.48 -14.90 -13.83
C TRP A 951 -16.35 -15.26 -15.05
N ALA A 952 -16.49 -14.35 -16.02
CA ALA A 952 -17.44 -14.47 -17.12
C ALA A 952 -17.03 -15.55 -18.14
N THR A 953 -15.74 -15.85 -18.23
CA THR A 953 -15.18 -16.78 -19.20
C THR A 953 -14.88 -18.14 -18.53
N PRO A 954 -15.54 -19.25 -18.95
CA PRO A 954 -15.29 -20.60 -18.42
C PRO A 954 -13.88 -21.10 -18.69
#